data_AF-A0A7W0KCH6-F1
#
_entry.id   AF-A0A7W0KCH6-F1
#
_cell.length_a   1.000
_cell.length_b   1.000
_cell.length_c   1.000
_cell.angle_alpha   90.00
_cell.angle_beta   90.00
_cell.angle_gamma   90.00
#
_symmetry.space_group_name_H-M   'P 1'
#
loop_
_entity.id
_entity.type
_entity.pdbx_description
1 polymer ?
#
loop_
_entity_poly.entity_id
_entity_poly.type
_entity_poly.pdbx_seq_one_letter_code
_entity_poly.pdbx_strand_id
1 'polypeptide(L)'
;MRPVVRYKNWTLLVVLSILAVILGPLVSAQEATPEATPVSEEDAAPVLLFASDGMRPDFVSQYSEAGVTPTLAELSEAGVVGDNGLLQAFPPNTGTGWATLSTGTWPGAHGSVNNTFYRTGDEDFNNSSSGFDTGVLQSQTIAQAAEQYGKSVVSVQWTGTGGLDPQLDGPVIDYWTSYSFSTVLANYGLNTESEYQQVTLAEATGWSNVPESYSPALEQRFTIASNDEATNPERLFDLYIHDSTDDQAVNYDRLLVVPAEATDAATPVASPEASPVAAVAGSKDGVDAVADLAVGDWQDVKVTLAGEMDGLTAGFHLKLIGLADDASTFRIYATAIARHNATYNGCDYADSCAEPGGFAEEIASGFPSATGSDFFPLEHGLIDEETYVEQGLMSVAITGQHLGYILDDLRVEPDLLLAGGAVTDEFSHQFLALITENGPGGTANPRFDDVENDGELDGRVEKRTAFIESSYTETDALLATAMEKLGEDANVMVTSDHGFAPQWFSVNGALIMQQAGVTPAEAGGNCRIPDDVDPATVQAKICATGASANIYVNLIDRDLPGAVAEEDYDAVRQQIVDEFTNLTDPDNPDATVVAEVFLKEEINDALGVNAVHPSRTGDVVVILAPPYQFDSAAPGELISPSSFFGQHGYMPDLVDLDANINMHGTFIASGPAFLEGETLPDVRAIDVAPTTAFLMGIPGPANASGSILYDALAEAESLSELTIISISDYHAQFAPLSGSPDSFDDENALGVSAQLGGAAYLLPWFDHFRAEAQGPSLFLSANDIIGATPPLSAFFDDMPAIEIMNAFGTDAAAIGNHHFDVDYQWFIDLMPQADYPSLAANIVLGDEGTPIALPVDGATPVAETGA
;
A
#
# COMPACT_ATOMS: atom_id res chain seq x y z
N MET A 1 -48.70 -1.35 -8.55
CA MET A 1 -48.19 -1.85 -9.84
C MET A 1 -47.31 -0.75 -10.43
N ARG A 2 -46.00 -0.86 -10.24
CA ARG A 2 -44.99 0.00 -10.86
C ARG A 2 -44.43 -0.76 -12.08
N PRO A 3 -44.16 -0.12 -13.22
CA PRO A 3 -43.51 -0.81 -14.32
C PRO A 3 -42.02 -0.94 -14.02
N VAL A 4 -41.50 -2.14 -14.27
CA VAL A 4 -40.07 -2.49 -14.28
C VAL A 4 -39.53 -2.09 -15.64
N VAL A 5 -38.49 -1.25 -15.68
CA VAL A 5 -37.70 -1.02 -16.90
C VAL A 5 -36.48 -1.93 -16.80
N ARG A 6 -36.32 -2.82 -17.79
CA ARG A 6 -35.12 -3.64 -17.98
C ARG A 6 -34.22 -2.90 -18.97
N TYR A 7 -33.00 -2.60 -18.56
CA TYR A 7 -31.95 -2.21 -19.50
C TYR A 7 -31.45 -3.46 -20.24
N LYS A 8 -31.30 -3.36 -21.56
CA LYS A 8 -30.55 -4.31 -22.38
C LYS A 8 -29.33 -3.56 -22.92
N ASN A 9 -28.20 -4.24 -23.08
CA ASN A 9 -26.96 -3.69 -23.65
C ASN A 9 -27.10 -3.50 -25.17
N TRP A 10 -26.93 -2.26 -25.67
CA TRP A 10 -27.00 -1.91 -27.10
C TRP A 10 -25.69 -1.32 -27.65
N THR A 11 -24.64 -1.23 -26.84
CA THR A 11 -23.37 -0.56 -27.16
C THR A 11 -22.60 -1.24 -28.32
N LEU A 12 -22.76 -2.55 -28.52
CA LEU A 12 -21.99 -3.35 -29.49
C LEU A 12 -22.33 -3.06 -30.97
N LEU A 13 -23.57 -2.67 -31.28
CA LEU A 13 -24.04 -2.48 -32.66
C LEU A 13 -23.55 -1.16 -33.29
N VAL A 14 -23.28 -0.14 -32.47
CA VAL A 14 -22.78 1.17 -32.94
C VAL A 14 -21.31 1.07 -33.34
N VAL A 15 -20.50 0.33 -32.56
CA VAL A 15 -19.07 0.12 -32.83
C VAL A 15 -18.84 -0.66 -34.15
N LEU A 16 -19.63 -1.70 -34.41
CA LEU A 16 -19.56 -2.50 -35.65
C LEU A 16 -19.89 -1.69 -36.92
N SER A 17 -20.73 -0.66 -36.80
CA SER A 17 -21.14 0.19 -37.92
C SER A 17 -20.01 1.15 -38.36
N ILE A 18 -19.20 1.61 -37.41
CA ILE A 18 -18.08 2.54 -37.64
C ILE A 18 -16.90 1.80 -38.30
N LEU A 19 -16.59 0.58 -37.85
CA LEU A 19 -15.54 -0.28 -38.45
C LEU A 19 -15.79 -0.61 -39.94
N ALA A 20 -17.05 -0.79 -40.34
CA ALA A 20 -17.41 -1.14 -41.71
C ALA A 20 -17.25 0.01 -42.74
N VAL A 21 -17.18 1.27 -42.27
CA VAL A 21 -17.05 2.46 -43.14
C VAL A 21 -15.58 2.85 -43.32
N ILE A 22 -14.74 2.59 -42.31
CA ILE A 22 -13.32 2.94 -42.32
C ILE A 22 -12.47 1.84 -43.02
N LEU A 23 -12.91 0.57 -42.98
CA LEU A 23 -12.20 -0.56 -43.57
C LEU A 23 -12.98 -1.21 -44.73
N GLY A 24 -12.86 -0.68 -45.95
CA GLY A 24 -13.21 -1.47 -47.14
C GLY A 24 -12.79 -0.87 -48.48
N PRO A 25 -12.44 -1.70 -49.50
CA PRO A 25 -12.73 -3.14 -49.59
C PRO A 25 -11.50 -4.02 -49.92
N LEU A 26 -11.32 -5.10 -49.18
CA LEU A 26 -10.76 -6.38 -49.67
C LEU A 26 -10.98 -7.42 -48.57
N VAL A 27 -12.03 -8.23 -48.67
CA VAL A 27 -12.02 -9.69 -48.39
C VAL A 27 -13.36 -10.27 -48.84
N SER A 28 -13.26 -11.39 -49.55
CA SER A 28 -14.36 -12.22 -50.07
C SER A 28 -15.11 -12.87 -48.90
N ALA A 29 -16.43 -12.96 -49.03
CA ALA A 29 -17.32 -13.66 -48.11
C ALA A 29 -16.79 -15.05 -47.72
N GLN A 30 -16.45 -15.19 -46.44
CA GLN A 30 -16.17 -16.45 -45.76
C GLN A 30 -17.33 -16.71 -44.80
N GLU A 31 -17.75 -17.97 -44.70
CA GLU A 31 -18.89 -18.41 -43.91
C GLU A 31 -18.81 -17.92 -42.46
N ALA A 32 -19.94 -17.48 -41.92
CA ALA A 32 -20.07 -16.98 -40.56
C ALA A 32 -19.52 -18.00 -39.55
N THR A 33 -18.38 -17.66 -38.94
CA THR A 33 -17.93 -18.23 -37.68
C THR A 33 -18.92 -17.88 -36.57
N PRO A 34 -19.00 -18.67 -35.49
CA PRO A 34 -19.85 -18.35 -34.36
C PRO A 34 -19.45 -16.98 -33.80
N GLU A 35 -20.44 -16.21 -33.34
CA GLU A 35 -20.24 -14.99 -32.54
C GLU A 35 -19.15 -15.24 -31.49
N ALA A 36 -18.09 -14.42 -31.52
CA ALA A 36 -17.19 -14.32 -30.38
C ALA A 36 -18.04 -13.84 -29.20
N THR A 37 -18.31 -14.78 -28.29
CA THR A 37 -18.88 -14.46 -27.00
C THR A 37 -17.69 -13.89 -26.19
N PRO A 38 -17.87 -12.82 -25.38
CA PRO A 38 -16.88 -12.52 -24.34
C PRO A 38 -16.61 -13.81 -23.55
N VAL A 39 -15.38 -13.96 -23.03
CA VAL A 39 -14.98 -15.06 -22.13
C VAL A 39 -16.20 -15.44 -21.29
N SER A 40 -16.71 -16.65 -21.49
CA SER A 40 -18.02 -17.02 -20.93
C SER A 40 -18.01 -16.79 -19.43
N GLU A 41 -18.93 -15.96 -18.93
CA GLU A 41 -19.10 -15.62 -17.50
C GLU A 41 -19.16 -16.85 -16.58
N GLU A 42 -19.44 -18.05 -17.10
CA GLU A 42 -19.70 -19.25 -16.30
C GLU A 42 -18.45 -20.05 -15.87
N ASP A 43 -17.23 -19.79 -16.37
CA ASP A 43 -16.03 -20.61 -16.04
C ASP A 43 -14.68 -19.82 -16.03
N ALA A 44 -14.66 -18.55 -15.60
CA ALA A 44 -13.38 -17.84 -15.41
C ALA A 44 -12.66 -18.39 -14.15
N ALA A 45 -11.43 -18.86 -14.32
CA ALA A 45 -10.62 -19.36 -13.21
C ALA A 45 -10.37 -18.26 -12.15
N PRO A 46 -10.30 -18.61 -10.85
CA PRO A 46 -10.01 -17.65 -9.80
C PRO A 46 -8.62 -17.02 -10.01
N VAL A 47 -8.47 -15.77 -9.58
CA VAL A 47 -7.22 -15.03 -9.66
C VAL A 47 -6.62 -14.85 -8.26
N LEU A 48 -5.37 -15.26 -8.09
CA LEU A 48 -4.55 -14.94 -6.93
C LEU A 48 -3.65 -13.76 -7.26
N LEU A 49 -3.84 -12.63 -6.58
CA LEU A 49 -2.82 -11.60 -6.49
C LEU A 49 -2.09 -11.78 -5.16
N PHE A 50 -0.85 -12.23 -5.28
CA PHE A 50 0.03 -12.38 -4.14
C PHE A 50 1.09 -11.28 -4.15
N ALA A 51 1.28 -10.59 -3.04
CA ALA A 51 2.31 -9.56 -2.92
C ALA A 51 3.06 -9.68 -1.60
N SER A 52 4.39 -9.57 -1.63
CA SER A 52 5.21 -9.50 -0.42
C SER A 52 5.97 -8.20 -0.44
N ASP A 53 5.82 -7.41 0.62
CA ASP A 53 6.34 -6.05 0.74
C ASP A 53 7.87 -6.03 0.53
N GLY A 54 8.39 -5.17 -0.35
CA GLY A 54 9.83 -5.08 -0.58
C GLY A 54 10.50 -6.35 -1.19
N MET A 55 9.74 -7.27 -1.77
CA MET A 55 10.26 -8.51 -2.36
C MET A 55 10.97 -8.24 -3.71
N ARG A 56 12.31 -8.32 -3.66
CA ARG A 56 13.21 -8.02 -4.78
C ARG A 56 13.30 -9.16 -5.80
N PRO A 57 13.28 -8.87 -7.11
CA PRO A 57 13.36 -9.91 -8.15
C PRO A 57 14.71 -10.65 -8.15
N ASP A 58 15.82 -9.99 -7.81
CA ASP A 58 17.14 -10.62 -7.76
C ASP A 58 17.29 -11.60 -6.59
N PHE A 59 16.66 -11.33 -5.44
CA PHE A 59 16.61 -12.27 -4.32
C PHE A 59 15.70 -13.46 -4.62
N VAL A 60 14.56 -13.24 -5.26
CA VAL A 60 13.71 -14.35 -5.74
C VAL A 60 14.49 -15.27 -6.68
N SER A 61 15.22 -14.71 -7.64
CA SER A 61 16.08 -15.49 -8.55
C SER A 61 17.15 -16.28 -7.78
N GLN A 62 17.91 -15.59 -6.92
CA GLN A 62 18.98 -16.20 -6.12
C GLN A 62 18.47 -17.36 -5.24
N TYR A 63 17.37 -17.17 -4.51
CA TYR A 63 16.83 -18.17 -3.59
C TYR A 63 16.12 -19.31 -4.32
N SER A 64 15.54 -19.04 -5.50
CA SER A 64 14.99 -20.08 -6.38
C SER A 64 16.10 -20.99 -6.91
N GLU A 65 17.22 -20.41 -7.37
CA GLU A 65 18.40 -21.19 -7.80
C GLU A 65 19.02 -22.00 -6.67
N ALA A 66 18.95 -21.49 -5.43
CA ALA A 66 19.40 -22.20 -4.22
C ALA A 66 18.43 -23.32 -3.76
N GLY A 67 17.21 -23.37 -4.32
CA GLY A 67 16.17 -24.33 -3.94
C GLY A 67 15.47 -24.00 -2.61
N VAL A 68 15.53 -22.75 -2.17
CA VAL A 68 14.93 -22.23 -0.93
C VAL A 68 13.46 -21.88 -1.14
N THR A 69 13.13 -21.32 -2.31
CA THR A 69 11.78 -20.87 -2.67
C THR A 69 11.24 -21.71 -3.84
N PRO A 70 10.86 -22.98 -3.60
CA PRO A 70 10.46 -23.91 -4.65
C PRO A 70 9.18 -23.49 -5.40
N THR A 71 8.24 -22.82 -4.71
CA THR A 71 6.97 -22.40 -5.32
C THR A 71 7.19 -21.26 -6.31
N LEU A 72 7.96 -20.25 -5.90
CA LEU A 72 8.37 -19.14 -6.77
C LEU A 72 9.22 -19.64 -7.94
N ALA A 73 10.10 -20.62 -7.73
CA ALA A 73 10.88 -21.24 -8.79
C ALA A 73 9.96 -21.94 -9.81
N GLU A 74 9.00 -22.74 -9.35
CA GLU A 74 8.04 -23.42 -10.22
C GLU A 74 7.19 -22.44 -11.02
N LEU A 75 6.66 -21.39 -10.38
CA LEU A 75 5.88 -20.34 -11.05
C LEU A 75 6.70 -19.59 -12.10
N SER A 76 7.97 -19.29 -11.80
CA SER A 76 8.89 -18.61 -12.71
C SER A 76 9.22 -19.46 -13.93
N GLU A 77 9.39 -20.78 -13.74
CA GLU A 77 9.66 -21.72 -14.84
C GLU A 77 8.42 -22.01 -15.69
N ALA A 78 7.25 -22.12 -15.05
CA ALA A 78 5.99 -22.48 -15.69
C ALA A 78 5.22 -21.27 -16.25
N GLY A 79 5.63 -20.05 -15.95
CA GLY A 79 4.90 -18.84 -16.28
C GLY A 79 5.75 -17.79 -17.00
N VAL A 80 5.34 -16.55 -16.82
CA VAL A 80 5.94 -15.33 -17.36
C VAL A 80 6.60 -14.56 -16.23
N VAL A 81 7.81 -14.07 -16.45
CA VAL A 81 8.52 -13.20 -15.50
C VAL A 81 8.82 -11.84 -16.12
N GLY A 82 8.94 -10.80 -15.29
CA GLY A 82 9.42 -9.49 -15.76
C GLY A 82 10.94 -9.47 -15.91
N ASP A 83 11.47 -8.77 -16.91
CA ASP A 83 12.91 -8.52 -17.06
C ASP A 83 13.39 -7.61 -15.91
N ASN A 84 13.98 -8.23 -14.88
CA ASN A 84 14.20 -7.63 -13.57
C ASN A 84 12.89 -7.16 -12.88
N GLY A 85 11.84 -7.97 -12.96
CA GLY A 85 10.57 -7.70 -12.27
C GLY A 85 9.78 -6.55 -12.91
N LEU A 86 9.23 -5.65 -12.11
CA LEU A 86 8.42 -4.52 -12.56
C LEU A 86 8.92 -3.17 -12.06
N LEU A 87 8.67 -2.13 -12.86
CA LEU A 87 8.90 -0.74 -12.51
C LEU A 87 7.81 -0.24 -11.55
N GLN A 88 8.25 0.40 -10.47
CA GLN A 88 7.39 0.84 -9.39
C GLN A 88 6.92 2.28 -9.54
N ALA A 89 5.93 2.65 -8.73
CA ALA A 89 5.52 4.04 -8.60
C ALA A 89 6.62 4.90 -7.95
N PHE A 90 6.51 6.21 -8.17
CA PHE A 90 7.38 7.19 -7.53
C PHE A 90 6.66 7.91 -6.38
N PRO A 91 7.27 7.99 -5.17
CA PRO A 91 8.43 7.21 -4.74
C PRO A 91 8.03 5.73 -4.50
N PRO A 92 8.97 4.78 -4.62
CA PRO A 92 8.72 3.35 -4.37
C PRO A 92 8.69 3.10 -2.85
N ASN A 93 7.60 3.53 -2.22
CA ASN A 93 7.30 3.35 -0.80
C ASN A 93 5.96 2.64 -0.65
N THR A 94 5.79 1.92 0.46
CA THR A 94 4.65 1.03 0.75
C THR A 94 3.27 1.60 0.38
N GLY A 95 2.89 2.72 0.98
CA GLY A 95 1.58 3.37 0.76
C GLY A 95 1.34 3.78 -0.69
N THR A 96 2.40 4.08 -1.43
CA THR A 96 2.34 4.44 -2.85
C THR A 96 2.29 3.19 -3.73
N GLY A 97 3.15 2.19 -3.45
CA GLY A 97 3.26 0.97 -4.24
C GLY A 97 2.01 0.08 -4.13
N TRP A 98 1.52 -0.20 -2.92
CA TRP A 98 0.29 -0.99 -2.73
C TRP A 98 -0.95 -0.32 -3.34
N ALA A 99 -1.03 1.02 -3.24
CA ALA A 99 -2.08 1.78 -3.91
C ALA A 99 -2.00 1.64 -5.44
N THR A 100 -0.79 1.75 -5.99
CA THR A 100 -0.54 1.61 -7.44
C THR A 100 -0.94 0.22 -7.96
N LEU A 101 -0.52 -0.84 -7.26
CA LEU A 101 -0.87 -2.23 -7.60
C LEU A 101 -2.39 -2.46 -7.54
N SER A 102 -3.06 -1.89 -6.55
CA SER A 102 -4.49 -2.10 -6.34
C SER A 102 -5.38 -1.28 -7.28
N THR A 103 -4.96 -0.08 -7.71
CA THR A 103 -5.80 0.79 -8.56
C THR A 103 -5.43 0.71 -10.04
N GLY A 104 -4.21 0.30 -10.37
CA GLY A 104 -3.66 0.40 -11.73
C GLY A 104 -3.42 1.85 -12.16
N THR A 105 -3.21 2.77 -11.21
CA THR A 105 -2.96 4.18 -11.45
C THR A 105 -1.70 4.65 -10.77
N TRP A 106 -1.13 5.76 -11.24
CA TRP A 106 0.00 6.42 -10.57
C TRP A 106 -0.46 7.33 -9.40
N PRO A 107 0.44 7.76 -8.51
CA PRO A 107 0.11 8.54 -7.30
C PRO A 107 -0.62 9.85 -7.51
N GLY A 108 -0.39 10.50 -8.65
CA GLY A 108 -1.12 11.71 -9.02
C GLY A 108 -2.62 11.47 -9.23
N ALA A 109 -3.06 10.22 -9.42
CA ALA A 109 -4.46 9.85 -9.63
C ALA A 109 -5.09 9.13 -8.43
N HIS A 110 -4.41 8.17 -7.79
CA HIS A 110 -4.96 7.53 -6.58
C HIS A 110 -4.77 8.38 -5.32
N GLY A 111 -3.84 9.34 -5.32
CA GLY A 111 -3.66 10.32 -4.26
C GLY A 111 -2.79 9.85 -3.08
N SER A 112 -2.31 8.61 -3.07
CA SER A 112 -1.33 8.13 -2.07
C SER A 112 0.09 8.41 -2.58
N VAL A 113 0.62 9.59 -2.24
CA VAL A 113 1.90 10.08 -2.78
C VAL A 113 3.12 9.70 -1.94
N ASN A 114 2.89 9.18 -0.73
CA ASN A 114 3.92 8.60 0.13
C ASN A 114 3.27 7.87 1.33
N ASN A 115 4.06 7.22 2.21
CA ASN A 115 3.56 6.66 3.47
C ASN A 115 3.08 7.77 4.41
N THR A 116 3.81 8.89 4.48
CA THR A 116 3.42 10.08 5.24
C THR A 116 3.51 11.33 4.37
N PHE A 117 2.44 12.11 4.33
CA PHE A 117 2.39 13.38 3.58
C PHE A 117 1.46 14.40 4.25
N TYR A 118 1.43 15.62 3.72
CA TYR A 118 0.47 16.66 4.13
C TYR A 118 -0.51 16.95 3.00
N ARG A 119 -1.77 17.21 3.36
CA ARG A 119 -2.81 17.66 2.43
C ARG A 119 -2.89 19.18 2.51
N THR A 120 -2.48 19.89 1.46
CA THR A 120 -2.57 21.36 1.45
C THR A 120 -4.03 21.79 1.60
N GLY A 121 -4.29 22.77 2.47
CA GLY A 121 -5.66 23.20 2.78
C GLY A 121 -6.29 22.59 4.01
N ASP A 122 -5.61 21.64 4.66
CA ASP A 122 -6.00 21.13 5.97
C ASP A 122 -6.01 22.26 7.01
N GLU A 123 -6.78 22.12 8.10
CA GLU A 123 -7.03 23.20 9.05
C GLU A 123 -5.83 23.54 9.95
N ASP A 124 -4.87 22.63 10.06
CA ASP A 124 -3.62 22.80 10.80
C ASP A 124 -2.44 22.35 9.94
N PHE A 125 -1.52 23.27 9.64
CA PHE A 125 -0.28 22.96 8.93
C PHE A 125 0.61 21.95 9.68
N ASN A 126 0.38 21.70 10.97
CA ASN A 126 1.07 20.64 11.71
C ASN A 126 0.48 19.23 11.50
N ASN A 127 -0.69 19.10 10.85
CA ASN A 127 -1.31 17.81 10.56
C ASN A 127 -0.51 16.98 9.56
N SER A 128 -0.66 15.66 9.61
CA SER A 128 -0.10 14.71 8.66
C SER A 128 -1.16 13.72 8.26
N SER A 129 -0.99 13.07 7.11
CA SER A 129 -1.85 12.01 6.60
C SER A 129 -1.01 10.78 6.29
N SER A 130 -1.57 9.61 6.58
CA SER A 130 -1.01 8.31 6.20
C SER A 130 -1.50 7.93 4.81
N GLY A 131 -0.66 7.28 4.00
CA GLY A 131 -1.06 6.67 2.72
C GLY A 131 -2.16 5.60 2.85
N PHE A 132 -2.38 5.09 4.06
CA PHE A 132 -3.36 4.05 4.38
C PHE A 132 -4.63 4.57 5.05
N ASP A 133 -4.73 5.88 5.31
CA ASP A 133 -5.93 6.46 5.92
C ASP A 133 -7.15 6.31 5.00
N THR A 134 -8.31 6.05 5.60
CA THR A 134 -9.58 6.04 4.87
C THR A 134 -9.85 7.37 4.18
N GLY A 135 -10.30 7.31 2.93
CA GLY A 135 -10.54 8.50 2.10
C GLY A 135 -9.29 9.08 1.43
N VAL A 136 -8.10 8.49 1.63
CA VAL A 136 -6.91 8.84 0.85
C VAL A 136 -7.04 8.31 -0.57
N LEU A 137 -7.39 7.05 -0.79
CA LEU A 137 -7.53 6.55 -2.16
C LEU A 137 -8.68 7.24 -2.89
N GLN A 138 -8.35 7.92 -4.00
CA GLN A 138 -9.30 8.63 -4.87
C GLN A 138 -9.61 7.87 -6.16
N SER A 139 -8.93 6.74 -6.38
CA SER A 139 -9.14 5.84 -7.50
C SER A 139 -9.80 4.56 -7.00
N GLN A 140 -10.70 4.00 -7.81
CA GLN A 140 -11.27 2.68 -7.54
C GLN A 140 -10.16 1.61 -7.55
N THR A 141 -10.24 0.65 -6.64
CA THR A 141 -9.32 -0.52 -6.61
C THR A 141 -9.88 -1.69 -7.41
N ILE A 142 -9.02 -2.66 -7.76
CA ILE A 142 -9.40 -3.90 -8.44
C ILE A 142 -10.39 -4.73 -7.60
N ALA A 143 -10.22 -4.75 -6.28
CA ALA A 143 -11.17 -5.40 -5.38
C ALA A 143 -12.56 -4.75 -5.42
N GLN A 144 -12.63 -3.41 -5.33
CA GLN A 144 -13.89 -2.68 -5.44
C GLN A 144 -14.54 -2.85 -6.82
N ALA A 145 -13.73 -2.85 -7.89
CA ALA A 145 -14.23 -3.11 -9.24
C ALA A 145 -14.79 -4.54 -9.35
N ALA A 146 -14.08 -5.53 -8.81
CA ALA A 146 -14.53 -6.93 -8.79
C ALA A 146 -15.91 -7.07 -8.13
N GLU A 147 -16.09 -6.54 -6.91
CA GLU A 147 -17.39 -6.60 -6.23
C GLU A 147 -18.49 -5.81 -6.94
N GLN A 148 -18.15 -4.65 -7.52
CA GLN A 148 -19.10 -3.87 -8.33
C GLN A 148 -19.66 -4.70 -9.51
N TYR A 149 -18.84 -5.57 -10.09
CA TYR A 149 -19.22 -6.48 -11.18
C TYR A 149 -19.63 -7.88 -10.69
N GLY A 150 -19.91 -8.03 -9.39
CA GLY A 150 -20.51 -9.23 -8.82
C GLY A 150 -19.55 -10.38 -8.56
N LYS A 151 -18.24 -10.11 -8.54
CA LYS A 151 -17.19 -11.08 -8.18
C LYS A 151 -17.01 -11.15 -6.67
N SER A 152 -16.72 -12.34 -6.15
CA SER A 152 -16.37 -12.54 -4.73
C SER A 152 -14.90 -12.23 -4.50
N VAL A 153 -14.60 -11.43 -3.48
CA VAL A 153 -13.24 -11.03 -3.11
C VAL A 153 -12.92 -11.54 -1.70
N VAL A 154 -11.69 -12.00 -1.50
CA VAL A 154 -11.09 -12.22 -0.17
C VAL A 154 -9.78 -11.43 -0.12
N SER A 155 -9.53 -10.72 0.98
CA SER A 155 -8.29 -9.99 1.22
C SER A 155 -7.67 -10.38 2.56
N VAL A 156 -6.44 -10.90 2.55
CA VAL A 156 -5.72 -11.25 3.78
C VAL A 156 -4.28 -10.72 3.69
N GLN A 157 -3.93 -9.77 4.54
CA GLN A 157 -2.63 -9.07 4.52
C GLN A 157 -2.31 -8.43 3.17
N TRP A 158 -3.33 -7.89 2.49
CA TRP A 158 -3.14 -6.94 1.40
C TRP A 158 -3.30 -5.53 1.94
N THR A 159 -2.16 -4.85 2.07
CA THR A 159 -2.04 -3.55 2.74
C THR A 159 -3.01 -2.51 2.19
N GLY A 160 -3.77 -1.86 3.09
CA GLY A 160 -4.66 -0.74 2.78
C GLY A 160 -6.09 -1.16 2.42
N THR A 161 -6.40 -2.46 2.36
CA THR A 161 -7.76 -2.94 2.07
C THR A 161 -8.74 -2.70 3.22
N GLY A 162 -8.25 -2.67 4.46
CA GLY A 162 -9.08 -2.37 5.64
C GLY A 162 -9.59 -0.92 5.68
N GLY A 163 -8.88 -0.01 5.00
CA GLY A 163 -9.19 1.42 4.95
C GLY A 163 -10.09 1.86 3.79
N LEU A 164 -10.55 0.93 2.93
CA LEU A 164 -11.34 1.27 1.74
C LEU A 164 -12.70 1.87 2.09
N ASP A 165 -13.15 2.82 1.26
CA ASP A 165 -14.49 3.40 1.29
C ASP A 165 -15.11 3.41 -0.13
N PRO A 166 -16.23 2.70 -0.38
CA PRO A 166 -16.85 1.75 0.54
C PRO A 166 -15.93 0.57 0.85
N GLN A 167 -16.06 0.02 2.06
CA GLN A 167 -15.42 -1.23 2.45
C GLN A 167 -15.92 -2.39 1.58
N LEU A 168 -15.09 -3.43 1.44
CA LEU A 168 -15.45 -4.63 0.71
C LEU A 168 -16.57 -5.42 1.40
N ASP A 169 -17.40 -6.08 0.61
CA ASP A 169 -18.40 -7.05 1.08
C ASP A 169 -17.73 -8.36 1.53
N GLY A 170 -16.64 -8.77 0.87
CA GLY A 170 -15.86 -9.96 1.19
C GLY A 170 -15.09 -9.91 2.52
N PRO A 171 -14.52 -11.05 2.96
CA PRO A 171 -13.64 -11.09 4.13
C PRO A 171 -12.36 -10.28 3.91
N VAL A 172 -12.04 -9.41 4.86
CA VAL A 172 -10.79 -8.64 4.93
C VAL A 172 -10.13 -8.88 6.28
N ILE A 173 -8.83 -9.17 6.28
CA ILE A 173 -7.96 -9.12 7.46
C ILE A 173 -6.71 -8.34 7.07
N ASP A 174 -6.51 -7.15 7.66
CA ASP A 174 -5.48 -6.20 7.25
C ASP A 174 -4.85 -5.53 8.49
N TYR A 175 -3.61 -5.90 8.81
CA TYR A 175 -2.92 -5.46 10.03
C TYR A 175 -3.71 -5.72 11.35
N TRP A 176 -3.32 -5.00 12.40
CA TRP A 176 -3.89 -5.06 13.73
C TRP A 176 -3.89 -3.70 14.40
N THR A 177 -4.71 -3.57 15.43
CA THR A 177 -4.71 -2.44 16.36
C THR A 177 -4.07 -2.86 17.67
N SER A 178 -3.14 -2.04 18.18
CA SER A 178 -2.46 -2.26 19.47
C SER A 178 -3.04 -1.39 20.58
N TYR A 179 -3.33 -2.01 21.72
CA TYR A 179 -3.90 -1.39 22.93
C TYR A 179 -2.90 -1.35 24.10
N SER A 180 -1.63 -1.66 23.83
CA SER A 180 -0.52 -1.50 24.77
C SER A 180 0.77 -1.25 23.99
N PHE A 181 1.83 -0.85 24.69
CA PHE A 181 3.18 -0.97 24.14
C PHE A 181 3.68 -2.41 24.29
N SER A 182 4.64 -2.82 23.47
CA SER A 182 5.45 -4.00 23.77
C SER A 182 6.32 -3.71 25.00
N THR A 183 6.72 -4.73 25.75
CA THR A 183 7.36 -4.51 27.06
C THR A 183 8.39 -5.57 27.39
N VAL A 184 9.52 -5.12 27.92
CA VAL A 184 10.61 -5.98 28.40
C VAL A 184 10.82 -5.79 29.91
N LEU A 185 11.07 -6.90 30.61
CA LEU A 185 11.55 -6.90 31.98
C LEU A 185 12.86 -7.68 32.07
N ALA A 186 13.86 -7.09 32.71
CA ALA A 186 15.16 -7.70 32.92
C ALA A 186 15.70 -7.46 34.33
N ASN A 187 16.44 -8.42 34.90
CA ASN A 187 17.06 -8.26 36.23
C ASN A 187 18.51 -7.72 36.20
N TYR A 188 18.99 -7.36 35.02
CA TYR A 188 20.32 -6.80 34.77
C TYR A 188 20.18 -5.55 33.89
N GLY A 189 21.25 -4.76 33.83
CA GLY A 189 21.28 -3.58 32.98
C GLY A 189 21.43 -3.97 31.51
N LEU A 190 20.46 -3.59 30.68
CA LEU A 190 20.59 -3.60 29.23
C LEU A 190 21.40 -2.37 28.79
N ASN A 191 22.26 -2.54 27.78
CA ASN A 191 23.05 -1.45 27.21
C ASN A 191 22.18 -0.60 26.28
N THR A 192 21.22 0.13 26.87
CA THR A 192 20.21 0.90 26.13
C THR A 192 19.83 2.15 26.90
N GLU A 193 19.45 3.19 26.17
CA GLU A 193 18.86 4.41 26.73
C GLU A 193 17.33 4.32 26.86
N SER A 194 16.71 3.30 26.25
CA SER A 194 15.26 3.10 26.30
C SER A 194 14.76 2.62 27.66
N GLU A 195 13.55 3.04 28.00
CA GLU A 195 12.88 2.60 29.23
C GLU A 195 12.42 1.14 29.12
N TYR A 196 12.72 0.35 30.15
CA TYR A 196 12.23 -1.02 30.34
C TYR A 196 12.13 -1.32 31.85
N GLN A 197 11.50 -2.43 32.22
CA GLN A 197 11.38 -2.82 33.62
C GLN A 197 12.65 -3.48 34.12
N GLN A 198 13.55 -2.71 34.71
CA GLN A 198 14.71 -3.25 35.42
C GLN A 198 14.36 -3.62 36.87
N VAL A 199 14.63 -4.86 37.25
CA VAL A 199 14.17 -5.43 38.53
C VAL A 199 15.26 -6.17 39.30
N THR A 200 14.99 -6.51 40.56
CA THR A 200 15.77 -7.51 41.30
C THR A 200 14.85 -8.67 41.66
N LEU A 201 15.26 -9.90 41.39
CA LEU A 201 14.47 -11.07 41.73
C LEU A 201 14.45 -11.27 43.26
N ALA A 202 13.29 -11.62 43.80
CA ALA A 202 13.10 -11.91 45.23
C ALA A 202 12.85 -13.41 45.43
N GLU A 203 13.05 -13.94 46.64
CA GLU A 203 12.59 -15.30 46.96
C GLU A 203 11.05 -15.37 46.90
N ALA A 204 10.53 -16.42 46.28
CA ALA A 204 9.11 -16.63 46.09
C ALA A 204 8.38 -16.84 47.42
N THR A 205 7.32 -16.07 47.68
CA THR A 205 6.53 -16.20 48.91
C THR A 205 5.03 -16.10 48.67
N GLY A 206 4.27 -16.92 49.40
CA GLY A 206 2.80 -16.90 49.34
C GLY A 206 2.19 -17.63 48.14
N TRP A 207 2.98 -18.39 47.39
CA TRP A 207 2.51 -19.19 46.25
C TRP A 207 1.78 -20.47 46.67
N SER A 208 0.67 -20.79 46.00
CA SER A 208 -0.05 -22.07 46.07
C SER A 208 -0.12 -22.75 44.71
N ASN A 209 -0.25 -24.09 44.69
CA ASN A 209 -0.44 -24.90 43.47
C ASN A 209 0.59 -24.65 42.34
N VAL A 210 1.80 -24.22 42.68
CA VAL A 210 2.92 -24.09 41.73
C VAL A 210 3.72 -25.39 41.64
N PRO A 211 4.46 -25.62 40.54
CA PRO A 211 5.42 -26.72 40.43
C PRO A 211 6.42 -26.73 41.60
N GLU A 212 6.90 -27.93 41.96
CA GLU A 212 7.98 -28.05 42.95
C GLU A 212 9.28 -27.49 42.38
N SER A 213 9.98 -26.69 43.19
CA SER A 213 11.29 -26.14 42.86
C SER A 213 12.37 -26.84 43.68
N TYR A 214 13.43 -27.32 43.03
CA TYR A 214 14.57 -27.98 43.69
C TYR A 214 15.67 -27.00 44.13
N SER A 215 15.55 -25.74 43.70
CA SER A 215 16.24 -24.56 44.24
C SER A 215 15.25 -23.60 44.94
N PRO A 216 15.69 -22.66 45.79
CA PRO A 216 14.79 -21.63 46.35
C PRO A 216 14.12 -20.83 45.23
N ALA A 217 12.83 -21.06 44.97
CA ALA A 217 12.12 -20.39 43.90
C ALA A 217 12.17 -18.87 44.03
N LEU A 218 12.12 -18.17 42.90
CA LEU A 218 12.19 -16.71 42.83
C LEU A 218 10.87 -16.13 42.30
N GLU A 219 10.65 -14.85 42.56
CA GLU A 219 9.48 -14.11 42.09
C GLU A 219 9.81 -12.69 41.66
N GLN A 220 8.94 -12.16 40.80
CA GLN A 220 8.85 -10.73 40.47
C GLN A 220 7.45 -10.40 39.91
N ARG A 221 7.14 -9.12 39.75
CA ARG A 221 5.97 -8.62 39.04
C ARG A 221 6.36 -8.01 37.70
N PHE A 222 5.56 -8.31 36.68
CA PHE A 222 5.68 -7.80 35.32
C PHE A 222 4.43 -7.01 34.96
N THR A 223 4.63 -5.80 34.44
CA THR A 223 3.56 -4.90 34.02
C THR A 223 3.55 -4.75 32.51
N ILE A 224 2.39 -4.76 31.87
CA ILE A 224 2.24 -4.33 30.48
C ILE A 224 1.44 -3.03 30.50
N ALA A 225 2.11 -1.94 30.14
CA ALA A 225 1.55 -0.59 30.18
C ALA A 225 0.57 -0.36 29.04
N SER A 226 -0.56 0.27 29.34
CA SER A 226 -1.55 0.62 28.33
C SER A 226 -1.18 1.89 27.57
N ASN A 227 -1.58 1.95 26.29
CA ASN A 227 -1.60 3.19 25.51
C ASN A 227 -3.01 3.83 25.44
N ASP A 228 -4.05 3.09 25.87
CA ASP A 228 -5.44 3.53 26.01
C ASP A 228 -6.07 2.85 27.23
N GLU A 229 -5.96 3.48 28.41
CA GLU A 229 -6.48 2.94 29.66
C GLU A 229 -8.00 2.72 29.66
N ALA A 230 -8.75 3.42 28.78
CA ALA A 230 -10.20 3.28 28.72
C ALA A 230 -10.62 1.95 28.08
N THR A 231 -9.88 1.50 27.07
CA THR A 231 -10.15 0.25 26.33
C THR A 231 -9.35 -0.92 26.89
N ASN A 232 -8.11 -0.69 27.32
CA ASN A 232 -7.26 -1.71 27.91
C ASN A 232 -6.61 -1.17 29.19
N PRO A 233 -7.07 -1.54 30.39
CA PRO A 233 -6.36 -1.17 31.61
C PRO A 233 -4.98 -1.84 31.67
N GLU A 234 -4.07 -1.26 32.44
CA GLU A 234 -2.75 -1.83 32.70
C GLU A 234 -2.87 -3.28 33.18
N ARG A 235 -2.02 -4.16 32.64
CA ARG A 235 -2.02 -5.59 32.97
C ARG A 235 -0.84 -5.93 33.87
N LEU A 236 -1.10 -6.68 34.94
CA LEU A 236 -0.10 -7.09 35.92
C LEU A 236 -0.02 -8.61 35.97
N PHE A 237 1.20 -9.12 36.07
CA PHE A 237 1.48 -10.54 36.20
C PHE A 237 2.49 -10.77 37.33
N ASP A 238 2.22 -11.74 38.18
CA ASP A 238 3.21 -12.28 39.11
C ASP A 238 3.97 -13.43 38.42
N LEU A 239 5.29 -13.40 38.53
CA LEU A 239 6.23 -14.33 37.92
C LEU A 239 6.75 -15.29 39.00
N TYR A 240 6.77 -16.59 38.72
CA TYR A 240 7.35 -17.63 39.57
C TYR A 240 8.45 -18.37 38.79
N ILE A 241 9.70 -18.16 39.18
CA ILE A 241 10.88 -18.75 38.54
C ILE A 241 11.33 -19.93 39.39
N HIS A 242 11.48 -21.10 38.77
CA HIS A 242 11.83 -22.31 39.50
C HIS A 242 12.82 -23.20 38.75
N ASP A 243 13.44 -24.08 39.52
CA ASP A 243 14.30 -25.16 39.05
C ASP A 243 13.47 -26.44 39.06
N SER A 244 13.21 -26.99 37.87
CA SER A 244 12.33 -28.13 37.66
C SER A 244 12.99 -29.49 37.95
N THR A 245 14.29 -29.53 38.26
CA THR A 245 15.09 -30.77 38.30
C THR A 245 15.74 -31.06 39.66
N ASP A 246 15.51 -32.27 40.20
CA ASP A 246 16.18 -32.75 41.43
C ASP A 246 17.59 -33.29 41.14
N ASP A 247 18.52 -32.42 40.78
CA ASP A 247 19.91 -32.79 40.48
C ASP A 247 20.95 -32.26 41.50
N GLN A 248 20.47 -31.54 42.52
CA GLN A 248 21.25 -30.89 43.57
C GLN A 248 22.17 -29.75 43.08
N ALA A 249 21.97 -29.27 41.86
CA ALA A 249 22.54 -28.01 41.37
C ALA A 249 21.54 -26.86 41.58
N VAL A 250 22.01 -25.62 41.38
CA VAL A 250 21.11 -24.47 41.19
C VAL A 250 21.08 -24.19 39.70
N ASN A 251 19.94 -24.44 39.07
CA ASN A 251 19.71 -24.35 37.64
C ASN A 251 18.26 -23.98 37.34
N TYR A 252 17.89 -22.73 37.56
CA TYR A 252 16.57 -22.24 37.18
C TYR A 252 16.36 -22.39 35.66
N ASP A 253 15.27 -23.02 35.28
CA ASP A 253 14.98 -23.40 33.89
C ASP A 253 13.53 -23.11 33.47
N ARG A 254 12.67 -22.69 34.40
CA ARG A 254 11.25 -22.46 34.17
C ARG A 254 10.75 -21.15 34.74
N LEU A 255 9.79 -20.56 34.03
CA LEU A 255 9.03 -19.39 34.43
C LEU A 255 7.52 -19.67 34.31
N LEU A 256 6.81 -19.60 35.43
CA LEU A 256 5.35 -19.60 35.46
C LEU A 256 4.84 -18.16 35.58
N VAL A 257 3.87 -17.78 34.74
CA VAL A 257 3.30 -16.43 34.68
C VAL A 257 1.83 -16.49 35.10
N VAL A 258 1.46 -15.75 36.15
CA VAL A 258 0.10 -15.74 36.72
C VAL A 258 -0.46 -14.30 36.72
N PRO A 259 -1.68 -14.05 36.24
CA PRO A 259 -2.31 -12.73 36.32
C PRO A 259 -2.42 -12.25 37.78
N ALA A 260 -2.02 -11.01 38.04
CA ALA A 260 -2.11 -10.37 39.35
C ALA A 260 -3.29 -9.39 39.41
N GLU A 261 -3.85 -9.15 40.59
CA GLU A 261 -4.83 -8.06 40.74
C GLU A 261 -4.15 -6.70 40.54
N ALA A 262 -4.53 -5.99 39.48
CA ALA A 262 -4.49 -4.54 39.46
C ALA A 262 -5.44 -4.05 40.55
N THR A 263 -5.04 -3.01 41.29
CA THR A 263 -5.90 -2.44 42.32
C THR A 263 -7.20 -1.84 41.79
N ASP A 264 -7.49 -1.85 40.48
CA ASP A 264 -8.81 -1.64 39.88
C ASP A 264 -8.91 -2.25 38.43
N ALA A 265 -9.86 -3.20 38.24
CA ALA A 265 -10.60 -3.69 37.04
C ALA A 265 -9.96 -4.08 35.66
N ALA A 266 -10.06 -5.36 35.26
CA ALA A 266 -10.74 -5.94 34.04
C ALA A 266 -10.34 -7.44 33.82
N THR A 267 -11.22 -8.26 33.22
CA THR A 267 -11.30 -9.74 33.42
C THR A 267 -11.00 -10.58 32.16
N PRO A 268 -9.99 -11.48 32.11
CA PRO A 268 -9.67 -12.31 30.92
C PRO A 268 -10.82 -13.20 30.38
N VAL A 269 -10.82 -13.52 29.07
CA VAL A 269 -11.81 -14.40 28.38
C VAL A 269 -11.19 -15.72 27.96
N ALA A 270 -12.01 -16.79 28.01
CA ALA A 270 -11.65 -18.16 27.66
C ALA A 270 -11.75 -18.41 26.14
N SER A 271 -10.73 -19.05 25.55
CA SER A 271 -10.69 -19.51 24.14
C SER A 271 -11.25 -20.95 23.98
N PRO A 272 -11.74 -21.35 22.79
CA PRO A 272 -12.38 -22.66 22.58
C PRO A 272 -11.46 -23.87 22.40
N GLU A 273 -10.16 -23.74 22.07
CA GLU A 273 -9.32 -24.91 21.69
C GLU A 273 -7.99 -25.11 22.43
N ALA A 274 -7.75 -24.39 23.54
CA ALA A 274 -6.86 -24.84 24.61
C ALA A 274 -7.57 -24.67 25.96
N SER A 275 -7.27 -25.57 26.90
CA SER A 275 -7.97 -25.76 28.20
C SER A 275 -8.39 -24.46 28.93
N PRO A 276 -9.49 -24.51 29.71
CA PRO A 276 -10.11 -23.34 30.31
C PRO A 276 -9.22 -22.75 31.41
N VAL A 277 -8.66 -21.56 31.19
CA VAL A 277 -8.23 -20.71 32.31
C VAL A 277 -9.36 -19.73 32.57
N ALA A 278 -10.23 -20.10 33.50
CA ALA A 278 -11.23 -19.19 34.05
C ALA A 278 -10.49 -18.02 34.72
N ALA A 279 -10.92 -16.80 34.47
CA ALA A 279 -10.47 -15.65 35.23
C ALA A 279 -10.77 -15.85 36.73
N VAL A 280 -9.70 -15.97 37.53
CA VAL A 280 -9.78 -15.92 38.99
C VAL A 280 -9.14 -14.60 39.43
N ALA A 281 -9.80 -13.94 40.38
CA ALA A 281 -9.26 -12.82 41.14
C ALA A 281 -7.84 -13.15 41.63
N GLY A 282 -6.84 -12.37 41.19
CA GLY A 282 -5.42 -12.68 41.31
C GLY A 282 -4.99 -13.06 42.73
N SER A 283 -4.66 -14.34 42.90
CA SER A 283 -3.83 -14.82 44.00
C SER A 283 -2.58 -15.43 43.38
N LYS A 284 -1.47 -15.49 44.13
CA LYS A 284 -0.26 -16.21 43.71
C LYS A 284 -0.55 -17.72 43.67
N ASP A 285 -1.36 -18.16 42.71
CA ASP A 285 -1.86 -19.52 42.59
C ASP A 285 -1.57 -20.06 41.19
N GLY A 286 -0.78 -21.12 41.11
CA GLY A 286 -0.36 -21.71 39.84
C GLY A 286 -1.49 -22.33 39.02
N VAL A 287 -2.69 -22.52 39.60
CA VAL A 287 -3.88 -22.94 38.82
C VAL A 287 -4.31 -21.85 37.83
N ASP A 288 -4.01 -20.59 38.13
CA ASP A 288 -4.42 -19.43 37.33
C ASP A 288 -3.33 -19.02 36.32
N ALA A 289 -2.28 -19.83 36.14
CA ALA A 289 -1.19 -19.53 35.23
C ALA A 289 -1.64 -19.43 33.77
N VAL A 290 -1.13 -18.40 33.09
CA VAL A 290 -1.37 -18.14 31.66
C VAL A 290 -0.18 -18.52 30.79
N ALA A 291 1.00 -18.76 31.39
CA ALA A 291 2.17 -19.27 30.69
C ALA A 291 3.07 -20.10 31.62
N ASP A 292 3.72 -21.12 31.06
CA ASP A 292 4.79 -21.91 31.69
C ASP A 292 5.91 -22.09 30.66
N LEU A 293 6.96 -21.28 30.79
CA LEU A 293 7.96 -21.03 29.75
C LEU A 293 9.33 -21.58 30.17
N ALA A 294 9.99 -22.29 29.25
CA ALA A 294 11.45 -22.41 29.21
C ALA A 294 12.06 -21.30 28.34
N VAL A 295 13.39 -21.14 28.40
CA VAL A 295 14.10 -20.15 27.57
C VAL A 295 13.86 -20.43 26.09
N GLY A 296 13.40 -19.41 25.36
CA GLY A 296 13.06 -19.47 23.93
C GLY A 296 11.58 -19.79 23.66
N ASP A 297 10.82 -20.26 24.65
CA ASP A 297 9.39 -20.56 24.45
C ASP A 297 8.56 -19.29 24.25
N TRP A 298 7.61 -19.37 23.33
CA TRP A 298 6.54 -18.39 23.14
C TRP A 298 5.22 -18.92 23.69
N GLN A 299 4.42 -18.05 24.30
CA GLN A 299 3.06 -18.35 24.72
C GLN A 299 2.10 -17.22 24.34
N ASP A 300 1.05 -17.56 23.59
CA ASP A 300 -0.08 -16.68 23.32
C ASP A 300 -0.96 -16.54 24.57
N VAL A 301 -1.32 -15.31 24.92
CA VAL A 301 -2.17 -14.98 26.06
C VAL A 301 -3.32 -14.07 25.62
N LYS A 302 -4.56 -14.52 25.84
CA LYS A 302 -5.78 -13.76 25.56
C LYS A 302 -6.22 -12.91 26.75
N VAL A 303 -6.73 -11.73 26.46
CA VAL A 303 -7.31 -10.78 27.40
C VAL A 303 -8.63 -10.22 26.87
N THR A 304 -9.39 -9.54 27.72
CA THR A 304 -10.58 -8.80 27.29
C THR A 304 -10.34 -7.30 27.31
N LEU A 305 -10.98 -6.62 26.39
CA LEU A 305 -11.07 -5.17 26.38
C LEU A 305 -12.23 -4.68 27.27
N ALA A 306 -12.19 -3.40 27.55
CA ALA A 306 -13.14 -2.63 28.35
C ALA A 306 -13.71 -1.46 27.51
N GLY A 307 -14.51 -0.60 28.13
CA GLY A 307 -15.00 0.62 27.49
C GLY A 307 -16.00 0.32 26.37
N GLU A 308 -15.79 0.92 25.19
CA GLU A 308 -16.64 0.69 24.02
C GLU A 308 -16.46 -0.72 23.43
N MET A 309 -15.35 -1.39 23.75
CA MET A 309 -15.01 -2.74 23.32
C MET A 309 -15.18 -3.77 24.46
N ASP A 310 -15.98 -3.45 25.49
CA ASP A 310 -16.17 -4.30 26.67
C ASP A 310 -16.54 -5.75 26.30
N GLY A 311 -15.72 -6.69 26.76
CA GLY A 311 -15.90 -8.12 26.54
C GLY A 311 -15.33 -8.67 25.23
N LEU A 312 -14.81 -7.82 24.33
CA LEU A 312 -14.13 -8.26 23.11
C LEU A 312 -12.72 -8.77 23.40
N THR A 313 -12.27 -9.77 22.64
CA THR A 313 -10.96 -10.42 22.85
C THR A 313 -9.80 -9.62 22.24
N ALA A 314 -8.71 -9.47 22.98
CA ALA A 314 -7.40 -9.10 22.44
C ALA A 314 -6.35 -10.09 22.96
N GLY A 315 -5.10 -9.96 22.58
CA GLY A 315 -4.06 -10.77 23.20
C GLY A 315 -2.66 -10.36 22.79
N PHE A 316 -1.68 -11.07 23.34
CA PHE A 316 -0.26 -10.80 23.16
C PHE A 316 0.54 -12.09 23.32
N HIS A 317 1.80 -12.06 22.91
CA HIS A 317 2.71 -13.19 23.07
C HIS A 317 3.76 -12.89 24.13
N LEU A 318 4.07 -13.89 24.96
CA LEU A 318 5.13 -13.85 25.96
C LEU A 318 6.31 -14.70 25.50
N LYS A 319 7.54 -14.19 25.65
CA LYS A 319 8.77 -14.95 25.47
C LYS A 319 9.68 -14.84 26.69
N LEU A 320 10.16 -15.97 27.18
CA LEU A 320 11.32 -16.00 28.07
C LEU A 320 12.59 -15.94 27.22
N ILE A 321 13.14 -14.73 27.03
CA ILE A 321 14.34 -14.54 26.19
C ILE A 321 15.57 -15.19 26.83
N GLY A 322 15.74 -15.06 28.14
CA GLY A 322 16.91 -15.61 28.82
C GLY A 322 16.72 -15.82 30.31
N LEU A 323 17.29 -16.90 30.81
CA LEU A 323 17.36 -17.25 32.23
C LEU A 323 18.68 -18.02 32.45
N ALA A 324 19.60 -17.44 33.21
CA ALA A 324 20.83 -18.14 33.61
C ALA A 324 20.52 -19.18 34.70
N ASP A 325 21.32 -20.26 34.76
CA ASP A 325 21.19 -21.32 35.76
C ASP A 325 21.12 -20.78 37.20
N ASP A 326 21.88 -19.73 37.51
CA ASP A 326 21.91 -19.08 38.83
C ASP A 326 20.98 -17.86 38.96
N ALA A 327 20.14 -17.63 37.94
CA ALA A 327 19.28 -16.46 37.75
C ALA A 327 20.01 -15.11 37.80
N SER A 328 21.33 -15.08 37.55
CA SER A 328 22.10 -13.83 37.47
C SER A 328 21.64 -12.93 36.32
N THR A 329 21.12 -13.52 35.24
CA THR A 329 20.41 -12.83 34.16
C THR A 329 19.05 -13.47 33.92
N PHE A 330 18.02 -12.65 33.85
CA PHE A 330 16.64 -12.98 33.55
C PHE A 330 16.08 -11.90 32.63
N ARG A 331 15.42 -12.29 31.54
CA ARG A 331 14.81 -11.38 30.56
C ARG A 331 13.54 -12.00 29.97
N ILE A 332 12.42 -11.30 30.09
CA ILE A 332 11.13 -11.65 29.49
C ILE A 332 10.64 -10.51 28.60
N TYR A 333 9.97 -10.86 27.51
CA TYR A 333 9.34 -9.95 26.56
C TYR A 333 7.86 -10.27 26.41
N ALA A 334 7.05 -9.21 26.26
CA ALA A 334 5.68 -9.27 25.80
C ALA A 334 5.52 -8.41 24.55
N THR A 335 4.88 -8.94 23.52
CA THR A 335 4.39 -8.12 22.39
C THR A 335 3.32 -7.15 22.90
N ALA A 336 2.97 -6.15 22.08
CA ALA A 336 1.80 -5.34 22.36
C ALA A 336 0.53 -6.22 22.46
N ILE A 337 -0.40 -5.82 23.31
CA ILE A 337 -1.76 -6.37 23.36
C ILE A 337 -2.49 -5.85 22.13
N ALA A 338 -2.83 -6.74 21.22
CA ALA A 338 -3.35 -6.39 19.91
C ALA A 338 -4.55 -7.24 19.48
N ARG A 339 -5.25 -6.74 18.46
CA ARG A 339 -6.36 -7.41 17.78
C ARG A 339 -6.23 -7.20 16.28
N HIS A 340 -6.40 -8.26 15.49
CA HIS A 340 -6.46 -8.18 14.02
C HIS A 340 -7.57 -7.23 13.59
N ASN A 341 -7.32 -6.37 12.60
CA ASN A 341 -8.40 -5.59 12.00
C ASN A 341 -9.05 -6.47 10.94
N ALA A 342 -10.31 -6.83 11.16
CA ALA A 342 -11.01 -7.77 10.30
C ALA A 342 -12.46 -7.36 10.07
N THR A 343 -12.93 -7.53 8.83
CA THR A 343 -14.32 -7.26 8.42
C THR A 343 -14.82 -8.36 7.50
N TYR A 344 -16.13 -8.60 7.49
CA TYR A 344 -16.79 -9.43 6.49
C TYR A 344 -18.25 -8.98 6.36
N ASN A 345 -18.48 -7.97 5.51
CA ASN A 345 -19.75 -7.23 5.48
C ASN A 345 -20.89 -8.01 4.80
N GLY A 346 -20.57 -8.87 3.84
CA GLY A 346 -21.49 -9.77 3.14
C GLY A 346 -21.79 -11.07 3.88
N CYS A 347 -21.40 -11.18 5.16
CA CYS A 347 -21.55 -12.39 5.94
C CYS A 347 -23.00 -12.62 6.43
N ASP A 348 -23.88 -13.02 5.51
CA ASP A 348 -25.30 -13.29 5.79
C ASP A 348 -25.57 -14.73 6.29
N TYR A 349 -24.56 -15.62 6.27
CA TYR A 349 -24.78 -17.07 6.37
C TYR A 349 -24.09 -17.79 7.54
N ALA A 350 -23.14 -17.17 8.23
CA ALA A 350 -22.44 -17.79 9.37
C ALA A 350 -23.00 -17.29 10.71
N ASP A 351 -23.24 -18.22 11.65
CA ASP A 351 -23.67 -17.89 13.01
C ASP A 351 -22.68 -16.91 13.70
N SER A 352 -21.41 -16.95 13.30
CA SER A 352 -20.34 -16.10 13.83
C SER A 352 -20.43 -14.62 13.48
N CYS A 353 -21.17 -14.28 12.41
CA CYS A 353 -21.37 -12.89 11.99
C CYS A 353 -22.54 -12.22 12.70
N ALA A 354 -23.35 -12.99 13.45
CA ALA A 354 -24.50 -12.48 14.21
C ALA A 354 -24.19 -12.18 15.69
N GLU A 355 -23.01 -12.56 16.19
CA GLU A 355 -22.60 -12.36 17.58
C GLU A 355 -21.98 -10.96 17.80
N PRO A 356 -21.97 -10.42 19.05
CA PRO A 356 -21.30 -9.16 19.36
C PRO A 356 -19.82 -9.19 18.96
N GLY A 357 -19.40 -8.23 18.13
CA GLY A 357 -18.03 -8.16 17.58
C GLY A 357 -17.83 -8.90 16.25
N GLY A 358 -18.79 -9.74 15.83
CA GLY A 358 -18.85 -10.36 14.51
C GLY A 358 -17.58 -11.13 14.10
N PHE A 359 -17.27 -11.10 12.81
CA PHE A 359 -16.09 -11.75 12.23
C PHE A 359 -14.78 -11.34 12.92
N ALA A 360 -14.62 -10.07 13.31
CA ALA A 360 -13.43 -9.61 14.02
C ALA A 360 -13.24 -10.31 15.37
N GLU A 361 -14.31 -10.63 16.08
CA GLU A 361 -14.23 -11.35 17.37
C GLU A 361 -13.90 -12.82 17.17
N GLU A 362 -14.43 -13.42 16.13
CA GLU A 362 -14.09 -14.80 15.78
C GLU A 362 -12.60 -14.93 15.44
N ILE A 363 -12.06 -14.00 14.64
CA ILE A 363 -10.62 -13.96 14.36
C ILE A 363 -9.82 -13.75 15.66
N ALA A 364 -10.18 -12.75 16.47
CA ALA A 364 -9.42 -12.42 17.68
C ALA A 364 -9.42 -13.52 18.76
N SER A 365 -10.52 -14.25 18.91
CA SER A 365 -10.72 -15.27 19.95
C SER A 365 -10.35 -16.69 19.51
N GLY A 366 -10.48 -16.98 18.22
CA GLY A 366 -10.25 -18.29 17.63
C GLY A 366 -8.81 -18.54 17.17
N PHE A 367 -8.05 -17.49 16.85
CA PHE A 367 -6.70 -17.58 16.27
C PHE A 367 -5.65 -16.99 17.21
N PRO A 368 -4.34 -17.29 17.02
CA PRO A 368 -3.28 -16.67 17.81
C PRO A 368 -3.33 -15.14 17.71
N SER A 369 -2.89 -14.46 18.78
CA SER A 369 -3.01 -13.00 18.87
C SER A 369 -2.19 -12.31 17.79
N ALA A 370 -2.67 -11.15 17.35
CA ALA A 370 -2.02 -10.37 16.33
C ALA A 370 -0.63 -9.93 16.75
N THR A 371 0.32 -10.04 15.84
CA THR A 371 1.71 -9.63 16.01
C THR A 371 2.36 -9.46 14.63
N GLY A 372 3.50 -8.77 14.61
CA GLY A 372 4.39 -8.61 13.47
C GLY A 372 5.77 -8.21 13.99
N SER A 373 6.74 -8.01 13.09
CA SER A 373 8.11 -7.75 13.51
C SER A 373 8.22 -6.41 14.26
N ASP A 374 8.74 -6.42 15.49
CA ASP A 374 8.79 -5.22 16.34
C ASP A 374 10.20 -4.61 16.29
N PHE A 375 10.40 -3.67 15.37
CA PHE A 375 11.72 -3.05 15.15
C PHE A 375 12.17 -2.19 16.33
N PHE A 376 11.25 -1.50 17.01
CA PHE A 376 11.60 -0.59 18.11
C PHE A 376 12.39 -1.27 19.23
N PRO A 377 11.94 -2.39 19.83
CA PRO A 377 12.71 -3.07 20.85
C PRO A 377 13.98 -3.73 20.30
N LEU A 378 14.04 -4.10 19.01
CA LEU A 378 15.28 -4.62 18.41
C LEU A 378 16.33 -3.51 18.33
N GLU A 379 16.00 -2.37 17.72
CA GLU A 379 16.91 -1.25 17.49
C GLU A 379 17.42 -0.63 18.79
N HIS A 380 16.66 -0.74 19.88
CA HIS A 380 17.06 -0.29 21.21
C HIS A 380 17.69 -1.42 22.07
N GLY A 381 18.01 -2.58 21.47
CA GLY A 381 18.65 -3.70 22.15
C GLY A 381 17.83 -4.30 23.29
N LEU A 382 16.50 -4.10 23.30
CA LEU A 382 15.55 -4.64 24.28
C LEU A 382 15.20 -6.11 24.01
N ILE A 383 15.26 -6.54 22.76
CA ILE A 383 15.18 -7.94 22.33
C ILE A 383 16.40 -8.31 21.48
N ASP A 384 16.63 -9.60 21.26
CA ASP A 384 17.66 -10.08 20.33
C ASP A 384 17.10 -10.27 18.90
N GLU A 385 18.00 -10.35 17.93
CA GLU A 385 17.67 -10.51 16.50
C GLU A 385 16.81 -11.77 16.27
N GLU A 386 17.07 -12.85 17.01
CA GLU A 386 16.31 -14.10 16.94
C GLU A 386 14.86 -13.91 17.37
N THR A 387 14.62 -13.18 18.47
CA THR A 387 13.27 -12.86 18.95
C THR A 387 12.50 -12.02 17.94
N TYR A 388 13.16 -11.04 17.32
CA TYR A 388 12.57 -10.23 16.25
C TYR A 388 12.14 -11.10 15.06
N VAL A 389 13.04 -11.98 14.58
CA VAL A 389 12.77 -12.87 13.45
C VAL A 389 11.65 -13.86 13.77
N GLU A 390 11.71 -14.53 14.92
CA GLU A 390 10.66 -15.48 15.33
C GLU A 390 9.27 -14.83 15.41
N GLN A 391 9.19 -13.58 15.89
CA GLN A 391 7.95 -12.82 15.94
C GLN A 391 7.43 -12.46 14.54
N GLY A 392 8.31 -12.05 13.61
CA GLY A 392 7.95 -11.80 12.22
C GLY A 392 7.38 -13.05 11.53
N LEU A 393 8.09 -14.18 11.64
CA LEU A 393 7.66 -15.45 11.05
C LEU A 393 6.35 -15.98 11.68
N MET A 394 6.11 -15.67 12.95
CA MET A 394 4.83 -15.98 13.60
C MET A 394 3.65 -15.28 12.90
N SER A 395 3.82 -14.05 12.43
CA SER A 395 2.77 -13.32 11.71
C SER A 395 2.40 -13.99 10.37
N VAL A 396 3.39 -14.54 9.66
CA VAL A 396 3.18 -15.28 8.40
C VAL A 396 2.42 -16.57 8.67
N ALA A 397 2.80 -17.31 9.71
CA ALA A 397 2.10 -18.53 10.11
C ALA A 397 0.64 -18.28 10.51
N ILE A 398 0.36 -17.16 11.21
CA ILE A 398 -1.01 -16.74 11.56
C ILE A 398 -1.81 -16.42 10.29
N THR A 399 -1.19 -15.72 9.33
CA THR A 399 -1.80 -15.37 8.04
C THR A 399 -2.24 -16.62 7.26
N GLY A 400 -1.40 -17.66 7.23
CA GLY A 400 -1.77 -18.95 6.63
C GLY A 400 -2.97 -19.61 7.32
N GLN A 401 -3.09 -19.50 8.65
CA GLN A 401 -4.25 -20.02 9.39
C GLN A 401 -5.54 -19.27 9.05
N HIS A 402 -5.46 -17.94 8.88
CA HIS A 402 -6.60 -17.14 8.47
C HIS A 402 -7.10 -17.50 7.06
N LEU A 403 -6.18 -17.71 6.10
CA LEU A 403 -6.55 -18.18 4.76
C LEU A 403 -7.26 -19.54 4.82
N GLY A 404 -6.72 -20.48 5.59
CA GLY A 404 -7.36 -21.78 5.81
C GLY A 404 -8.77 -21.64 6.39
N TYR A 405 -8.94 -20.79 7.40
CA TYR A 405 -10.26 -20.56 8.00
C TYR A 405 -11.29 -20.00 7.01
N ILE A 406 -10.91 -18.96 6.26
CA ILE A 406 -11.82 -18.29 5.33
C ILE A 406 -12.19 -19.23 4.16
N LEU A 407 -11.22 -19.94 3.59
CA LEU A 407 -11.41 -20.73 2.38
C LEU A 407 -11.92 -22.15 2.66
N ASP A 408 -11.52 -22.79 3.76
CA ASP A 408 -11.93 -24.17 4.09
C ASP A 408 -13.13 -24.24 5.05
N ASP A 409 -13.09 -23.46 6.13
CA ASP A 409 -14.08 -23.56 7.21
C ASP A 409 -15.33 -22.72 6.92
N LEU A 410 -15.13 -21.45 6.53
CA LEU A 410 -16.20 -20.58 6.06
C LEU A 410 -16.62 -20.90 4.61
N ARG A 411 -15.75 -21.57 3.85
CA ARG A 411 -15.99 -21.98 2.45
C ARG A 411 -16.32 -20.80 1.54
N VAL A 412 -15.60 -19.70 1.73
CA VAL A 412 -15.65 -18.59 0.79
C VAL A 412 -14.87 -19.01 -0.45
N GLU A 413 -15.52 -18.96 -1.61
CA GLU A 413 -14.93 -19.28 -2.91
C GLU A 413 -14.67 -17.96 -3.66
N PRO A 414 -13.49 -17.33 -3.52
CA PRO A 414 -13.22 -16.05 -4.16
C PRO A 414 -12.98 -16.19 -5.67
N ASP A 415 -13.52 -15.26 -6.45
CA ASP A 415 -13.05 -15.00 -7.81
C ASP A 415 -11.68 -14.27 -7.80
N LEU A 416 -11.44 -13.45 -6.76
CA LEU A 416 -10.20 -12.72 -6.52
C LEU A 416 -9.73 -12.92 -5.08
N LEU A 417 -8.57 -13.54 -4.92
CA LEU A 417 -7.85 -13.59 -3.64
C LEU A 417 -6.69 -12.60 -3.67
N LEU A 418 -6.73 -11.63 -2.77
CA LEU A 418 -5.61 -10.77 -2.43
C LEU A 418 -4.92 -11.35 -1.19
N ALA A 419 -3.64 -11.72 -1.30
CA ALA A 419 -2.87 -12.28 -0.20
C ALA A 419 -1.46 -11.70 -0.16
N GLY A 420 -0.87 -11.61 1.03
CA GLY A 420 0.48 -11.07 1.13
C GLY A 420 1.11 -11.11 2.52
N GLY A 421 2.20 -10.35 2.67
CA GLY A 421 2.91 -10.20 3.95
C GLY A 421 4.00 -9.14 3.90
N ALA A 422 4.50 -8.75 5.06
CA ALA A 422 5.47 -7.65 5.23
C ALA A 422 6.91 -8.12 5.53
N VAL A 423 7.13 -9.41 5.81
CA VAL A 423 8.41 -9.87 6.41
C VAL A 423 9.63 -9.72 5.51
N THR A 424 9.46 -9.66 4.18
CA THR A 424 10.55 -9.42 3.24
C THR A 424 11.09 -7.99 3.36
N ASP A 425 10.22 -7.02 3.58
CA ASP A 425 10.53 -5.62 3.88
C ASP A 425 11.12 -5.50 5.30
N GLU A 426 10.39 -5.98 6.31
CA GLU A 426 10.77 -5.85 7.72
C GLU A 426 12.18 -6.37 7.98
N PHE A 427 12.52 -7.55 7.45
CA PHE A 427 13.85 -8.13 7.66
C PHE A 427 14.93 -7.45 6.81
N SER A 428 14.58 -6.93 5.63
CA SER A 428 15.52 -6.17 4.81
C SER A 428 15.89 -4.86 5.51
N HIS A 429 14.92 -4.17 6.13
CA HIS A 429 15.20 -3.01 6.98
C HIS A 429 16.20 -3.33 8.08
N GLN A 430 16.10 -4.47 8.76
CA GLN A 430 16.95 -4.75 9.93
C GLN A 430 18.29 -5.42 9.62
N PHE A 431 18.48 -6.00 8.42
CA PHE A 431 19.69 -6.81 8.17
C PHE A 431 20.45 -6.50 6.88
N LEU A 432 19.90 -5.76 5.92
CA LEU A 432 20.46 -5.69 4.56
C LEU A 432 21.89 -5.10 4.50
N ALA A 433 22.16 -3.95 5.12
CA ALA A 433 23.51 -3.39 5.17
C ALA A 433 24.45 -4.24 6.04
N LEU A 434 23.97 -4.92 7.09
CA LEU A 434 24.82 -5.76 7.94
C LEU A 434 25.43 -6.95 7.17
N ILE A 435 24.83 -7.34 6.04
CA ILE A 435 25.35 -8.39 5.15
C ILE A 435 25.99 -7.86 3.86
N THR A 436 26.04 -6.54 3.67
CA THR A 436 26.56 -5.90 2.45
C THR A 436 27.93 -5.28 2.70
N GLU A 437 28.99 -5.80 2.08
CA GLU A 437 30.37 -5.34 2.31
C GLU A 437 30.65 -3.96 1.71
N ASN A 438 30.11 -3.67 0.52
CA ASN A 438 30.35 -2.42 -0.22
C ASN A 438 29.04 -1.85 -0.79
N GLY A 439 28.89 -0.54 -0.72
CA GLY A 439 27.82 0.20 -1.38
C GLY A 439 28.22 0.80 -2.74
N PRO A 440 27.44 1.77 -3.24
CA PRO A 440 27.64 2.39 -4.55
C PRO A 440 29.08 2.86 -4.78
N GLY A 441 29.59 2.61 -5.98
CA GLY A 441 30.95 2.97 -6.38
C GLY A 441 32.05 2.19 -5.65
N GLY A 442 31.72 1.10 -4.94
CA GLY A 442 32.66 0.32 -4.13
C GLY A 442 33.01 0.98 -2.80
N THR A 443 32.12 1.85 -2.29
CA THR A 443 32.30 2.51 -1.00
C THR A 443 32.20 1.47 0.12
N ALA A 444 33.20 1.38 0.98
CA ALA A 444 33.19 0.43 2.09
C ALA A 444 32.03 0.74 3.05
N ASN A 445 31.25 -0.29 3.39
CA ASN A 445 30.18 -0.15 4.36
C ASN A 445 30.75 -0.24 5.80
N PRO A 446 30.67 0.83 6.61
CA PRO A 446 31.14 0.80 8.00
C PRO A 446 30.30 -0.08 8.91
N ARG A 447 29.06 -0.43 8.52
CA ARG A 447 28.13 -1.27 9.30
C ARG A 447 28.18 -2.74 8.93
N PHE A 448 29.03 -3.14 7.99
CA PHE A 448 29.12 -4.55 7.59
C PHE A 448 29.53 -5.42 8.79
N ASP A 449 28.61 -6.30 9.21
CA ASP A 449 28.73 -7.16 10.39
C ASP A 449 29.04 -6.44 11.71
N ASP A 450 28.67 -5.16 11.84
CA ASP A 450 28.90 -4.35 13.04
C ASP A 450 27.63 -3.54 13.35
N VAL A 451 26.76 -4.10 14.19
CA VAL A 451 25.47 -3.48 14.56
C VAL A 451 25.62 -2.35 15.58
N GLU A 452 26.66 -2.36 16.40
CA GLU A 452 26.93 -1.34 17.44
C GLU A 452 27.77 -0.17 16.93
N ASN A 453 28.34 -0.29 15.72
CA ASN A 453 29.24 0.68 15.10
C ASN A 453 30.50 0.93 15.94
N ASP A 454 31.05 -0.12 16.57
CA ASP A 454 32.19 -0.01 17.49
C ASP A 454 33.54 -0.44 16.86
N GLY A 455 33.50 -0.92 15.61
CA GLY A 455 34.65 -1.36 14.83
C GLY A 455 35.06 -2.81 15.08
N GLU A 456 34.33 -3.56 15.91
CA GLU A 456 34.50 -5.01 16.10
C GLU A 456 33.39 -5.77 15.36
N LEU A 457 33.78 -6.77 14.57
CA LEU A 457 32.81 -7.58 13.81
C LEU A 457 32.06 -8.54 14.74
N ASP A 458 30.74 -8.60 14.59
CA ASP A 458 29.84 -9.48 15.33
C ASP A 458 30.05 -10.96 14.98
N GLY A 459 30.56 -11.25 13.77
CA GLY A 459 30.69 -12.59 13.24
C GLY A 459 29.35 -13.25 12.91
N ARG A 460 28.33 -12.44 12.54
CA ARG A 460 26.93 -12.86 12.39
C ARG A 460 26.40 -12.77 10.95
N VAL A 461 27.21 -12.37 9.96
CA VAL A 461 26.81 -12.29 8.54
C VAL A 461 26.00 -13.51 8.09
N GLU A 462 26.51 -14.74 8.29
CA GLU A 462 25.79 -15.96 7.88
C GLU A 462 24.41 -16.08 8.51
N LYS A 463 24.27 -15.68 9.78
CA LYS A 463 23.01 -15.73 10.50
C LYS A 463 22.03 -14.66 10.02
N ARG A 464 22.51 -13.44 9.78
CA ARG A 464 21.69 -12.32 9.26
C ARG A 464 21.27 -12.55 7.80
N THR A 465 22.11 -13.17 6.99
CA THR A 465 21.73 -13.66 5.66
C THR A 465 20.63 -14.71 5.76
N ALA A 466 20.75 -15.67 6.68
CA ALA A 466 19.72 -16.68 6.90
C ALA A 466 18.39 -16.09 7.42
N PHE A 467 18.42 -14.96 8.14
CA PHE A 467 17.21 -14.25 8.52
C PHE A 467 16.48 -13.70 7.28
N ILE A 468 17.16 -12.97 6.40
CA ILE A 468 16.55 -12.49 5.15
C ILE A 468 16.08 -13.69 4.30
N GLU A 469 16.87 -14.76 4.19
CA GLU A 469 16.46 -15.99 3.48
C GLU A 469 15.17 -16.59 4.06
N SER A 470 15.00 -16.55 5.39
CA SER A 470 13.80 -17.10 6.06
C SER A 470 12.52 -16.32 5.76
N SER A 471 12.58 -15.00 5.54
CA SER A 471 11.38 -14.26 5.12
C SER A 471 10.92 -14.68 3.73
N TYR A 472 11.84 -14.88 2.79
CA TYR A 472 11.51 -15.41 1.45
C TYR A 472 10.98 -16.84 1.52
N THR A 473 11.55 -17.68 2.40
CA THR A 473 11.09 -19.07 2.61
C THR A 473 9.64 -19.11 3.10
N GLU A 474 9.31 -18.32 4.12
CA GLU A 474 7.96 -18.32 4.69
C GLU A 474 6.95 -17.61 3.77
N THR A 475 7.38 -16.58 3.03
CA THR A 475 6.56 -15.97 1.95
C THR A 475 6.25 -17.00 0.85
N ASP A 476 7.21 -17.82 0.41
CA ASP A 476 6.99 -18.90 -0.55
C ASP A 476 6.01 -19.95 -0.02
N ALA A 477 6.11 -20.32 1.26
CA ALA A 477 5.19 -21.25 1.91
C ALA A 477 3.76 -20.69 2.05
N LEU A 478 3.63 -19.39 2.33
CA LEU A 478 2.33 -18.72 2.36
C LEU A 478 1.69 -18.67 0.97
N LEU A 479 2.47 -18.36 -0.07
CA LEU A 479 2.04 -18.42 -1.47
C LEU A 479 1.56 -19.84 -1.84
N ALA A 480 2.34 -20.86 -1.49
CA ALA A 480 1.97 -22.26 -1.71
C ALA A 480 0.64 -22.61 -1.02
N THR A 481 0.45 -22.12 0.21
CA THR A 481 -0.81 -22.29 0.95
C THR A 481 -1.97 -21.63 0.21
N ALA A 482 -1.82 -20.39 -0.25
CA ALA A 482 -2.87 -19.69 -1.00
C ALA A 482 -3.23 -20.42 -2.30
N MET A 483 -2.23 -20.88 -3.05
CA MET A 483 -2.40 -21.66 -4.28
C MET A 483 -3.11 -22.99 -4.03
N GLU A 484 -2.72 -23.73 -3.00
CA GLU A 484 -3.36 -25.00 -2.63
C GLU A 484 -4.87 -24.82 -2.39
N LYS A 485 -5.26 -23.71 -1.74
CA LYS A 485 -6.67 -23.43 -1.42
C LYS A 485 -7.50 -23.03 -2.63
N LEU A 486 -6.93 -22.30 -3.58
CA LEU A 486 -7.65 -21.90 -4.80
C LEU A 486 -7.73 -23.03 -5.85
N GLY A 487 -6.74 -23.93 -5.85
CA GLY A 487 -6.66 -25.07 -6.77
C GLY A 487 -5.78 -24.82 -7.99
N GLU A 488 -5.47 -25.91 -8.69
CA GLU A 488 -4.50 -25.94 -9.81
C GLU A 488 -4.91 -25.11 -11.03
N ASP A 489 -6.18 -24.78 -11.17
CA ASP A 489 -6.70 -24.00 -12.30
C ASP A 489 -6.58 -22.47 -12.08
N ALA A 490 -6.12 -22.01 -10.90
CA ALA A 490 -6.03 -20.59 -10.59
C ALA A 490 -4.98 -19.86 -11.44
N ASN A 491 -5.27 -18.63 -11.83
CA ASN A 491 -4.28 -17.71 -12.40
C ASN A 491 -3.59 -16.96 -11.26
N VAL A 492 -2.27 -17.03 -11.18
CA VAL A 492 -1.47 -16.46 -10.11
C VAL A 492 -0.62 -15.33 -10.64
N MET A 493 -0.67 -14.17 -10.00
CA MET A 493 0.31 -13.10 -10.19
C MET A 493 0.98 -12.80 -8.84
N VAL A 494 2.29 -12.97 -8.81
CA VAL A 494 3.16 -12.64 -7.68
C VAL A 494 3.85 -11.32 -7.97
N THR A 495 3.72 -10.36 -7.05
CA THR A 495 4.25 -9.01 -7.20
C THR A 495 4.95 -8.51 -5.92
N SER A 496 5.55 -7.34 -6.02
CA SER A 496 5.97 -6.50 -4.89
C SER A 496 5.62 -5.05 -5.18
N ASP A 497 5.48 -4.24 -4.14
CA ASP A 497 5.19 -2.81 -4.16
C ASP A 497 6.45 -1.93 -4.28
N HIS A 498 7.60 -2.44 -3.84
CA HIS A 498 8.92 -1.88 -4.11
C HIS A 498 10.06 -2.91 -4.01
N GLY A 499 11.29 -2.43 -4.25
CA GLY A 499 12.54 -3.13 -3.96
C GLY A 499 13.27 -2.52 -2.76
N PHE A 500 14.59 -2.75 -2.65
CA PHE A 500 15.41 -2.38 -1.49
C PHE A 500 16.87 -2.02 -1.85
N ALA A 501 17.46 -1.14 -1.02
CA ALA A 501 18.86 -0.77 -1.02
C ALA A 501 19.44 -0.84 0.41
N PRO A 502 20.71 -1.24 0.60
CA PRO A 502 21.39 -1.09 1.88
C PRO A 502 21.61 0.39 2.20
N GLN A 503 21.51 0.74 3.48
CA GLN A 503 21.76 2.10 3.96
C GLN A 503 22.44 2.07 5.33
N TRP A 504 23.13 3.15 5.67
CA TRP A 504 23.74 3.31 7.00
C TRP A 504 23.86 4.76 7.47
N PHE A 505 23.31 5.73 6.73
CA PHE A 505 23.33 7.13 7.11
C PHE A 505 21.92 7.71 7.14
N SER A 506 21.58 8.31 8.27
CA SER A 506 20.40 9.15 8.41
C SER A 506 20.72 10.60 8.07
N VAL A 507 19.85 11.25 7.30
CA VAL A 507 19.88 12.66 6.96
C VAL A 507 18.78 13.39 7.73
N ASN A 508 19.16 14.39 8.52
CA ASN A 508 18.18 15.18 9.28
C ASN A 508 17.53 16.26 8.41
N GLY A 509 16.43 15.89 7.77
CA GLY A 509 15.63 16.82 6.98
C GLY A 509 15.13 18.04 7.78
N ALA A 510 14.75 17.88 9.05
CA ALA A 510 14.23 18.97 9.87
C ALA A 510 15.31 20.04 10.18
N LEU A 511 16.54 19.60 10.46
CA LEU A 511 17.67 20.49 10.67
C LEU A 511 18.07 21.21 9.37
N ILE A 512 17.99 20.54 8.21
CA ILE A 512 18.19 21.17 6.91
C ILE A 512 17.17 22.30 6.69
N MET A 513 15.89 22.07 7.01
CA MET A 513 14.85 23.11 6.95
C MET A 513 15.13 24.29 7.88
N GLN A 514 15.74 24.05 9.04
CA GLN A 514 16.19 25.12 9.94
C GLN A 514 17.37 25.91 9.35
N GLN A 515 18.35 25.23 8.75
CA GLN A 515 19.54 25.85 8.16
C GLN A 515 19.22 26.67 6.91
N ALA A 516 18.27 26.20 6.10
CA ALA A 516 17.68 26.97 5.01
C ALA A 516 16.96 28.25 5.48
N GLY A 517 16.67 28.38 6.78
CA GLY A 517 16.01 29.54 7.36
C GLY A 517 14.50 29.58 7.18
N VAL A 518 13.89 28.48 6.73
CA VAL A 518 12.44 28.36 6.50
C VAL A 518 11.68 27.88 7.73
N THR A 519 12.39 27.45 8.77
CA THR A 519 11.84 27.16 10.10
C THR A 519 12.68 27.82 11.19
N PRO A 520 12.08 28.23 12.34
CA PRO A 520 12.81 28.88 13.42
C PRO A 520 13.66 27.90 14.27
N ALA A 521 13.32 26.62 14.25
CA ALA A 521 13.94 25.55 15.04
C ALA A 521 13.83 24.22 14.28
N GLU A 522 14.62 23.23 14.69
CA GLU A 522 14.48 21.84 14.24
C GLU A 522 13.14 21.26 14.74
N ALA A 523 12.42 20.54 13.88
CA ALA A 523 11.19 19.85 14.25
C ALA A 523 11.48 18.57 15.03
N GLY A 524 10.65 18.28 16.05
CA GLY A 524 10.83 17.10 16.91
C GLY A 524 10.40 15.77 16.29
N GLY A 525 9.79 15.80 15.10
CA GLY A 525 9.32 14.58 14.43
C GLY A 525 8.98 14.80 12.95
N ASN A 526 8.85 13.68 12.23
CA ASN A 526 8.53 13.68 10.81
C ASN A 526 7.17 14.34 10.52
N CYS A 527 7.11 15.14 9.45
CA CYS A 527 5.90 15.84 9.00
C CYS A 527 5.29 16.80 10.04
N ARG A 528 6.08 17.22 11.03
CA ARG A 528 5.70 18.19 12.07
C ARG A 528 6.41 19.52 11.89
N ILE A 529 5.81 20.56 12.47
CA ILE A 529 6.48 21.82 12.71
C ILE A 529 7.26 21.74 14.05
N PRO A 530 8.18 22.68 14.32
CA PRO A 530 8.88 22.71 15.59
C PRO A 530 7.95 22.92 16.79
N ASP A 531 8.28 22.31 17.93
CA ASP A 531 7.50 22.46 19.16
C ASP A 531 7.59 23.90 19.71
N ASP A 532 6.54 24.34 20.39
CA ASP A 532 6.48 25.63 21.09
C ASP A 532 6.75 26.88 20.21
N VAL A 533 6.53 26.80 18.90
CA VAL A 533 6.62 27.94 17.97
C VAL A 533 5.25 28.40 17.48
N ASP A 534 5.18 29.64 17.00
CA ASP A 534 3.98 30.15 16.32
C ASP A 534 3.92 29.55 14.89
N PRO A 535 2.91 28.75 14.52
CA PRO A 535 2.82 28.14 13.19
C PRO A 535 2.83 29.17 12.06
N ALA A 536 2.39 30.41 12.29
CA ALA A 536 2.44 31.50 11.31
C ALA A 536 3.87 32.02 11.04
N THR A 537 4.88 31.50 11.76
CA THR A 537 6.30 31.79 11.54
C THR A 537 7.06 30.67 10.84
N VAL A 538 6.40 29.53 10.62
CA VAL A 538 6.99 28.34 9.98
C VAL A 538 6.67 28.40 8.49
N GLN A 539 7.67 28.68 7.66
CA GLN A 539 7.47 28.90 6.22
C GLN A 539 7.31 27.60 5.44
N ALA A 540 7.85 26.49 5.91
CA ALA A 540 7.73 25.20 5.28
C ALA A 540 7.92 24.06 6.28
N LYS A 541 7.48 22.85 5.92
CA LYS A 541 7.77 21.62 6.66
C LYS A 541 8.12 20.48 5.71
N ILE A 542 8.83 19.50 6.23
CA ILE A 542 9.24 18.29 5.51
C ILE A 542 8.44 17.09 6.01
N CYS A 543 7.90 16.30 5.08
CA CYS A 543 7.29 15.00 5.33
C CYS A 543 8.10 13.97 4.54
N ALA A 544 8.94 13.21 5.25
CA ALA A 544 9.86 12.25 4.67
C ALA A 544 9.36 10.81 4.86
N THR A 545 9.78 9.93 3.96
CA THR A 545 9.60 8.48 4.06
C THR A 545 10.67 7.85 3.21
N GLY A 546 11.44 6.96 3.82
CA GLY A 546 12.54 6.29 3.17
C GLY A 546 13.62 7.26 2.72
N ALA A 547 14.01 7.15 1.45
CA ALA A 547 14.94 8.08 0.82
C ALA A 547 14.29 9.31 0.18
N SER A 548 12.96 9.45 0.29
CA SER A 548 12.19 10.52 -0.36
C SER A 548 11.57 11.49 0.65
N ALA A 549 11.44 12.75 0.26
CA ALA A 549 10.72 13.73 1.07
C ALA A 549 9.86 14.67 0.23
N ASN A 550 8.61 14.88 0.67
CA ASN A 550 7.74 15.94 0.20
C ASN A 550 7.87 17.15 1.15
N ILE A 551 8.17 18.32 0.60
CA ILE A 551 8.32 19.55 1.35
C ILE A 551 7.20 20.50 0.96
N TYR A 552 6.48 21.03 1.95
CA TYR A 552 5.33 21.89 1.76
C TYR A 552 5.64 23.29 2.26
N VAL A 553 5.35 24.30 1.46
CA VAL A 553 5.41 25.71 1.84
C VAL A 553 4.10 26.09 2.51
N ASN A 554 4.13 26.76 3.66
CA ASN A 554 2.95 27.22 4.38
C ASN A 554 2.41 28.51 3.72
N LEU A 555 1.69 28.35 2.62
CA LEU A 555 1.31 29.46 1.74
C LEU A 555 0.02 30.15 2.22
N ILE A 556 0.05 31.48 2.29
CA ILE A 556 -1.13 32.30 2.61
C ILE A 556 -2.21 32.05 1.56
N ASP A 557 -3.45 31.86 2.02
CA ASP A 557 -4.63 31.52 1.21
C ASP A 557 -4.67 30.09 0.63
N ARG A 558 -3.69 29.24 0.94
CA ARG A 558 -3.72 27.79 0.66
C ARG A 558 -3.68 26.94 1.92
N ASP A 559 -2.85 27.31 2.89
CA ASP A 559 -2.59 26.54 4.11
C ASP A 559 -2.92 27.37 5.36
N LEU A 560 -3.22 26.71 6.47
CA LEU A 560 -3.56 27.38 7.74
C LEU A 560 -2.48 27.18 8.81
N PRO A 561 -1.97 28.27 9.42
CA PRO A 561 -2.43 29.66 9.31
C PRO A 561 -1.87 30.45 8.10
N GLY A 562 -0.91 29.90 7.35
CA GLY A 562 -0.17 30.62 6.30
C GLY A 562 0.96 31.48 6.88
N ALA A 563 2.17 31.32 6.33
CA ALA A 563 3.36 32.07 6.72
C ALA A 563 4.06 32.77 5.55
N VAL A 564 3.87 32.28 4.32
CA VAL A 564 4.54 32.76 3.10
C VAL A 564 3.52 33.44 2.19
N ALA A 565 3.82 34.66 1.74
CA ALA A 565 2.99 35.33 0.73
C ALA A 565 3.26 34.75 -0.67
N GLU A 566 2.26 34.81 -1.56
CA GLU A 566 2.38 34.32 -2.94
C GLU A 566 3.60 34.88 -3.67
N GLU A 567 3.94 36.17 -3.47
CA GLU A 567 5.13 36.78 -4.07
C GLU A 567 6.48 36.23 -3.59
N ASP A 568 6.51 35.56 -2.43
CA ASP A 568 7.71 35.00 -1.80
C ASP A 568 7.81 33.47 -2.00
N TYR A 569 6.75 32.83 -2.53
CA TYR A 569 6.67 31.37 -2.70
C TYR A 569 7.87 30.78 -3.44
N ASP A 570 8.21 31.30 -4.62
CA ASP A 570 9.36 30.84 -5.41
C ASP A 570 10.69 31.06 -4.69
N ALA A 571 10.80 32.13 -3.92
CA ALA A 571 12.02 32.42 -3.17
C ALA A 571 12.23 31.43 -2.02
N VAL A 572 11.16 30.99 -1.36
CA VAL A 572 11.20 29.95 -0.32
C VAL A 572 11.53 28.59 -0.92
N ARG A 573 10.90 28.21 -2.04
CA ARG A 573 11.24 26.97 -2.76
C ARG A 573 12.71 26.93 -3.13
N GLN A 574 13.25 28.02 -3.70
CA GLN A 574 14.66 28.07 -4.08
C GLN A 574 15.61 27.98 -2.89
N GLN A 575 15.28 28.56 -1.72
CA GLN A 575 16.09 28.40 -0.50
C GLN A 575 16.21 26.94 -0.09
N ILE A 576 15.10 26.20 -0.15
CA ILE A 576 15.06 24.76 0.17
C ILE A 576 15.88 23.97 -0.85
N VAL A 577 15.66 24.22 -2.16
CA VAL A 577 16.39 23.55 -3.25
C VAL A 577 17.90 23.79 -3.11
N ASP A 578 18.32 25.03 -2.85
CA ASP A 578 19.72 25.38 -2.68
C ASP A 578 20.34 24.65 -1.48
N GLU A 579 19.63 24.54 -0.36
CA GLU A 579 20.15 23.86 0.84
C GLU A 579 20.37 22.36 0.59
N PHE A 580 19.38 21.68 -0.01
CA PHE A 580 19.52 20.25 -0.34
C PHE A 580 20.57 20.01 -1.43
N THR A 581 20.60 20.82 -2.48
CA THR A 581 21.56 20.67 -3.59
C THR A 581 23.02 20.87 -3.12
N ASN A 582 23.23 21.69 -2.09
CA ASN A 582 24.56 21.95 -1.53
C ASN A 582 24.89 21.07 -0.30
N LEU A 583 24.00 20.13 0.07
CA LEU A 583 24.24 19.21 1.17
C LEU A 583 25.46 18.35 0.85
N THR A 584 26.41 18.31 1.79
CA THR A 584 27.64 17.52 1.66
C THR A 584 27.83 16.69 2.92
N ASP A 585 28.29 15.46 2.74
CA ASP A 585 28.75 14.63 3.85
C ASP A 585 30.18 15.05 4.21
N PRO A 586 30.42 15.62 5.41
CA PRO A 586 31.75 16.06 5.81
C PRO A 586 32.75 14.90 5.96
N ASP A 587 32.27 13.70 6.28
CA ASP A 587 33.09 12.50 6.41
C ASP A 587 33.29 11.80 5.06
N ASN A 588 32.41 12.06 4.09
CA ASN A 588 32.53 11.59 2.71
C ASN A 588 32.27 12.70 1.67
N PRO A 589 33.21 13.66 1.48
CA PRO A 589 32.96 14.87 0.70
C PRO A 589 32.79 14.66 -0.82
N ASP A 590 33.15 13.48 -1.32
CA ASP A 590 32.99 13.10 -2.72
C ASP A 590 31.68 12.30 -2.95
N ALA A 591 30.93 11.98 -1.90
CA ALA A 591 29.67 11.25 -2.02
C ALA A 591 28.53 12.15 -2.50
N THR A 592 27.65 11.57 -3.32
CA THR A 592 26.36 12.16 -3.65
C THR A 592 25.40 11.85 -2.51
N VAL A 593 24.95 12.88 -1.77
CA VAL A 593 23.96 12.72 -0.68
C VAL A 593 22.54 12.80 -1.25
N VAL A 594 22.28 13.82 -2.07
CA VAL A 594 21.00 14.04 -2.75
C VAL A 594 21.14 13.59 -4.20
N ALA A 595 20.31 12.62 -4.61
CA ALA A 595 20.26 12.14 -5.99
C ALA A 595 19.59 13.19 -6.88
N GLU A 596 18.41 13.66 -6.49
CA GLU A 596 17.60 14.59 -7.29
C GLU A 596 16.76 15.51 -6.38
N VAL A 597 16.44 16.69 -6.91
CA VAL A 597 15.49 17.64 -6.31
C VAL A 597 14.56 18.15 -7.42
N PHE A 598 13.27 17.96 -7.24
CA PHE A 598 12.25 18.41 -8.18
C PHE A 598 11.38 19.51 -7.57
N LEU A 599 11.05 20.53 -8.36
CA LEU A 599 9.83 21.29 -8.10
C LEU A 599 8.63 20.43 -8.48
N LYS A 600 7.50 20.63 -7.80
CA LYS A 600 6.26 19.88 -8.03
C LYS A 600 5.90 19.74 -9.51
N GLU A 601 6.00 20.84 -10.27
CA GLU A 601 5.67 20.91 -11.68
C GLU A 601 6.65 20.18 -12.62
N GLU A 602 7.82 19.74 -12.13
CA GLU A 602 8.88 19.11 -12.93
C GLU A 602 8.86 17.57 -12.85
N ILE A 603 8.22 17.01 -11.82
CA ILE A 603 8.30 15.58 -11.47
C ILE A 603 7.83 14.67 -12.62
N ASN A 604 6.64 14.94 -13.17
CA ASN A 604 6.07 14.07 -14.20
C ASN A 604 6.95 14.01 -15.47
N ASP A 605 7.48 15.17 -15.89
CA ASP A 605 8.34 15.27 -17.08
C ASP A 605 9.68 14.55 -16.86
N ALA A 606 10.20 14.55 -15.63
CA ALA A 606 11.46 13.89 -15.28
C ALA A 606 11.35 12.37 -15.23
N LEU A 607 10.21 11.84 -14.77
CA LEU A 607 10.04 10.42 -14.47
C LEU A 607 9.23 9.66 -15.54
N GLY A 608 8.46 10.36 -16.38
CA GLY A 608 7.54 9.72 -17.32
C GLY A 608 6.35 9.02 -16.64
N VAL A 609 6.08 9.32 -15.36
CA VAL A 609 4.94 8.80 -14.58
C VAL A 609 4.09 9.96 -14.07
N ASN A 610 2.81 9.70 -13.75
CA ASN A 610 1.95 10.70 -13.13
C ASN A 610 2.05 10.68 -11.59
N ALA A 611 3.08 11.31 -11.03
CA ALA A 611 3.32 11.38 -9.58
C ALA A 611 2.87 12.71 -8.93
N VAL A 612 2.32 13.65 -9.72
CA VAL A 612 1.90 14.97 -9.22
C VAL A 612 0.42 14.98 -8.86
N HIS A 613 0.13 14.97 -7.56
CA HIS A 613 -1.20 15.23 -7.02
C HIS A 613 -1.37 16.72 -6.66
N PRO A 614 -2.50 17.37 -7.02
CA PRO A 614 -2.68 18.81 -6.82
C PRO A 614 -2.52 19.29 -5.38
N SER A 615 -3.02 18.55 -4.39
CA SER A 615 -3.01 18.94 -2.97
C SER A 615 -2.12 18.08 -2.07
N ARG A 616 -1.47 17.04 -2.62
CA ARG A 616 -0.77 16.04 -1.79
C ARG A 616 0.71 15.90 -2.11
N THR A 617 1.14 16.11 -3.35
CA THR A 617 2.58 16.20 -3.67
C THR A 617 3.13 17.51 -3.12
N GLY A 618 4.32 17.45 -2.50
CA GLY A 618 5.01 18.61 -1.96
C GLY A 618 5.36 19.64 -3.05
N ASP A 619 5.60 20.87 -2.62
CA ASP A 619 6.03 21.98 -3.49
C ASP A 619 7.48 21.80 -3.97
N VAL A 620 8.29 21.11 -3.16
CA VAL A 620 9.62 20.60 -3.47
C VAL A 620 9.68 19.13 -3.07
N VAL A 621 10.23 18.28 -3.92
CA VAL A 621 10.44 16.86 -3.65
C VAL A 621 11.93 16.55 -3.72
N VAL A 622 12.45 15.88 -2.71
CA VAL A 622 13.87 15.54 -2.58
C VAL A 622 14.03 14.03 -2.56
N ILE A 623 15.03 13.52 -3.28
CA ILE A 623 15.41 12.10 -3.28
C ILE A 623 16.88 11.99 -2.89
N LEU A 624 17.18 11.23 -1.85
CA LEU A 624 18.54 10.90 -1.43
C LEU A 624 19.14 9.82 -2.32
N ALA A 625 20.47 9.72 -2.36
CA ALA A 625 21.16 8.58 -2.96
C ALA A 625 21.50 7.55 -1.87
N PRO A 626 21.53 6.24 -2.17
CA PRO A 626 22.09 5.27 -1.23
C PRO A 626 23.55 5.63 -0.92
N PRO A 627 24.01 5.50 0.33
CA PRO A 627 23.38 4.82 1.47
C PRO A 627 22.66 5.77 2.46
N TYR A 628 22.16 6.92 1.99
CA TYR A 628 21.49 7.94 2.80
C TYR A 628 19.96 7.76 2.82
N GLN A 629 19.29 8.09 3.93
CA GLN A 629 17.83 8.04 4.12
C GLN A 629 17.32 9.00 5.22
N PHE A 630 16.00 9.18 5.39
CA PHE A 630 15.40 10.15 6.32
C PHE A 630 14.72 9.61 7.60
N ASP A 631 14.32 8.34 7.67
CA ASP A 631 13.45 7.81 8.74
C ASP A 631 14.17 7.60 10.09
N SER A 632 15.49 7.40 10.12
CA SER A 632 16.22 7.21 11.38
C SER A 632 16.41 8.56 12.09
N ALA A 633 16.26 8.59 13.41
CA ALA A 633 16.47 9.83 14.16
C ALA A 633 17.93 10.32 14.04
N ALA A 634 18.12 11.61 13.78
CA ALA A 634 19.42 12.27 13.67
C ALA A 634 19.47 13.63 14.41
N PRO A 635 18.95 13.74 15.65
CA PRO A 635 18.67 15.01 16.29
C PRO A 635 19.92 15.88 16.45
N GLY A 636 19.88 17.11 15.91
CA GLY A 636 20.99 18.06 15.99
C GLY A 636 22.22 17.77 15.12
N GLU A 637 22.21 16.68 14.32
CA GLU A 637 23.27 16.34 13.37
C GLU A 637 22.69 16.27 11.95
N LEU A 638 23.39 16.82 10.96
CA LEU A 638 22.90 16.80 9.57
C LEU A 638 22.89 15.38 8.99
N ILE A 639 23.94 14.63 9.29
CA ILE A 639 24.13 13.25 8.87
C ILE A 639 24.66 12.48 10.07
N SER A 640 24.05 11.34 10.38
CA SER A 640 24.44 10.47 11.49
C SER A 640 24.32 9.00 11.09
N PRO A 641 24.99 8.06 11.78
CA PRO A 641 24.80 6.63 11.55
C PRO A 641 23.33 6.20 11.76
N SER A 642 22.82 5.31 10.92
CA SER A 642 21.46 4.78 11.06
C SER A 642 21.37 3.57 12.01
N SER A 643 20.22 3.45 12.70
CA SER A 643 19.84 2.31 13.54
C SER A 643 19.18 1.15 12.80
N PHE A 644 18.83 1.32 11.53
CA PHE A 644 18.40 0.23 10.63
C PHE A 644 19.26 0.25 9.36
N PHE A 645 19.08 -0.73 8.47
CA PHE A 645 20.13 -1.22 7.56
C PHE A 645 19.68 -1.45 6.11
N GLY A 646 18.38 -1.43 5.83
CA GLY A 646 17.82 -1.46 4.48
C GLY A 646 16.80 -0.34 4.30
N GLN A 647 16.60 0.14 3.08
CA GLN A 647 15.63 1.18 2.78
C GLN A 647 15.17 1.19 1.32
N HIS A 648 14.00 1.78 1.10
CA HIS A 648 13.36 2.01 -0.19
C HIS A 648 13.01 3.51 -0.37
N GLY A 649 12.22 3.86 -1.38
CA GLY A 649 11.87 5.26 -1.68
C GLY A 649 12.92 6.04 -2.50
N TYR A 650 13.90 5.34 -3.10
CA TYR A 650 14.87 5.93 -4.02
C TYR A 650 14.25 6.14 -5.42
N MET A 651 15.06 6.47 -6.43
CA MET A 651 14.57 6.51 -7.82
C MET A 651 14.04 5.11 -8.24
N PRO A 652 12.84 5.00 -8.83
CA PRO A 652 12.19 3.71 -9.11
C PRO A 652 13.00 2.77 -10.02
N ASP A 653 13.80 3.32 -10.92
CA ASP A 653 14.65 2.63 -11.88
C ASP A 653 16.07 2.35 -11.35
N LEU A 654 16.35 2.65 -10.08
CA LEU A 654 17.67 2.48 -9.49
C LEU A 654 17.99 0.99 -9.26
N VAL A 655 18.96 0.48 -10.03
CA VAL A 655 19.49 -0.89 -9.91
C VAL A 655 21.02 -0.86 -9.93
N ASP A 656 21.65 -1.40 -8.89
CA ASP A 656 23.09 -1.63 -8.78
C ASP A 656 23.32 -2.90 -7.94
N LEU A 657 23.27 -4.06 -8.60
CA LEU A 657 23.37 -5.37 -7.93
C LEU A 657 24.74 -5.61 -7.28
N ASP A 658 25.81 -4.99 -7.78
CA ASP A 658 27.14 -5.07 -7.16
C ASP A 658 27.17 -4.36 -5.79
N ALA A 659 26.32 -3.35 -5.61
CA ALA A 659 26.08 -2.63 -4.36
C ALA A 659 24.86 -3.15 -3.57
N ASN A 660 24.28 -4.29 -3.98
CA ASN A 660 23.08 -4.89 -3.39
C ASN A 660 21.83 -4.00 -3.47
N ILE A 661 21.65 -3.24 -4.55
CA ILE A 661 20.54 -2.32 -4.77
C ILE A 661 19.66 -2.81 -5.92
N ASN A 662 18.35 -2.90 -5.66
CA ASN A 662 17.35 -3.09 -6.70
C ASN A 662 16.02 -2.48 -6.25
N MET A 663 15.58 -1.37 -6.87
CA MET A 663 14.31 -0.71 -6.56
C MET A 663 13.10 -1.32 -7.27
N HIS A 664 13.32 -2.22 -8.23
CA HIS A 664 12.24 -2.94 -8.87
C HIS A 664 11.60 -3.93 -7.89
N GLY A 665 10.30 -4.15 -8.03
CA GLY A 665 9.63 -5.25 -7.33
C GLY A 665 9.55 -6.50 -8.20
N THR A 666 9.34 -7.65 -7.56
CA THR A 666 9.14 -8.92 -8.26
C THR A 666 7.91 -8.87 -9.17
N PHE A 667 7.95 -9.57 -10.31
CA PHE A 667 6.78 -9.88 -11.13
C PHE A 667 6.91 -11.31 -11.69
N ILE A 668 5.95 -12.16 -11.34
CA ILE A 668 5.77 -13.50 -11.89
C ILE A 668 4.27 -13.70 -12.14
N ALA A 669 3.90 -14.21 -13.31
CA ALA A 669 2.53 -14.52 -13.66
C ALA A 669 2.44 -15.94 -14.24
N SER A 670 1.62 -16.82 -13.67
CA SER A 670 1.54 -18.23 -14.06
C SER A 670 0.13 -18.78 -13.87
N GLY A 671 -0.19 -19.85 -14.58
CA GLY A 671 -1.54 -20.43 -14.63
C GLY A 671 -2.08 -20.54 -16.05
N PRO A 672 -3.31 -21.06 -16.22
CA PRO A 672 -3.83 -21.47 -17.53
C PRO A 672 -4.00 -20.33 -18.54
N ALA A 673 -4.08 -19.07 -18.09
CA ALA A 673 -4.19 -17.91 -18.98
C ALA A 673 -2.83 -17.43 -19.52
N PHE A 674 -1.72 -17.78 -18.88
CA PHE A 674 -0.40 -17.22 -19.15
C PHE A 674 0.46 -18.11 -20.07
N LEU A 675 1.44 -17.50 -20.73
CA LEU A 675 2.49 -18.20 -21.46
C LEU A 675 3.45 -18.91 -20.50
N GLU A 676 4.11 -19.96 -20.99
CA GLU A 676 5.11 -20.71 -20.22
C GLU A 676 6.54 -20.30 -20.62
N GLY A 677 7.37 -19.96 -19.64
CA GLY A 677 8.81 -19.73 -19.79
C GLY A 677 9.19 -18.46 -20.55
N GLU A 678 8.35 -17.44 -20.53
CA GLU A 678 8.58 -16.16 -21.23
C GLU A 678 9.08 -15.07 -20.28
N THR A 679 9.78 -14.08 -20.84
CA THR A 679 10.25 -12.90 -20.10
C THR A 679 9.76 -11.63 -20.77
N LEU A 680 9.05 -10.78 -20.01
CA LEU A 680 8.49 -9.54 -20.52
C LEU A 680 9.37 -8.34 -20.17
N PRO A 681 9.70 -7.49 -21.15
CA PRO A 681 10.31 -6.20 -20.87
C PRO A 681 9.27 -5.22 -20.30
N ASP A 682 9.74 -4.21 -19.57
CA ASP A 682 9.00 -2.99 -19.26
C ASP A 682 7.64 -3.20 -18.54
N VAL A 683 7.52 -4.24 -17.70
CA VAL A 683 6.34 -4.44 -16.85
C VAL A 683 6.27 -3.33 -15.80
N ARG A 684 5.09 -2.72 -15.60
CA ARG A 684 4.89 -1.65 -14.61
C ARG A 684 3.86 -2.06 -13.57
N ALA A 685 3.98 -1.52 -12.36
CA ALA A 685 3.05 -1.80 -11.27
C ALA A 685 1.59 -1.46 -11.64
N ILE A 686 1.37 -0.42 -12.44
CA ILE A 686 0.04 -0.01 -12.91
C ILE A 686 -0.61 -1.04 -13.84
N ASP A 687 0.15 -1.94 -14.47
CA ASP A 687 -0.36 -2.92 -15.42
C ASP A 687 -1.00 -4.15 -14.72
N VAL A 688 -0.80 -4.30 -13.40
CA VAL A 688 -1.28 -5.45 -12.61
C VAL A 688 -2.82 -5.45 -12.49
N ALA A 689 -3.42 -4.35 -12.00
CA ALA A 689 -4.87 -4.25 -11.85
C ALA A 689 -5.68 -4.44 -13.16
N PRO A 690 -5.35 -3.77 -14.29
CA PRO A 690 -6.07 -3.99 -15.54
C PRO A 690 -5.90 -5.42 -16.09
N THR A 691 -4.71 -6.02 -15.93
CA THR A 691 -4.49 -7.43 -16.31
C THR A 691 -5.34 -8.37 -15.45
N THR A 692 -5.44 -8.10 -14.14
CA THR A 692 -6.32 -8.87 -13.23
C THR A 692 -7.79 -8.78 -13.64
N ALA A 693 -8.27 -7.56 -13.96
CA ALA A 693 -9.63 -7.35 -14.42
C ALA A 693 -9.92 -8.11 -15.73
N PHE A 694 -8.95 -8.12 -16.65
CA PHE A 694 -9.06 -8.88 -17.89
C PHE A 694 -9.21 -10.39 -17.63
N LEU A 695 -8.41 -10.96 -16.73
CA LEU A 695 -8.49 -12.38 -16.36
C LEU A 695 -9.86 -12.76 -15.75
N MET A 696 -10.45 -11.87 -14.97
CA MET A 696 -11.78 -12.07 -14.38
C MET A 696 -12.94 -11.79 -15.35
N GLY A 697 -12.66 -11.24 -16.53
CA GLY A 697 -13.67 -10.85 -17.52
C GLY A 697 -14.51 -9.64 -17.11
N ILE A 698 -13.96 -8.74 -16.28
CA ILE A 698 -14.64 -7.51 -15.83
C ILE A 698 -13.98 -6.26 -16.43
N PRO A 699 -14.69 -5.12 -16.48
CA PRO A 699 -14.03 -3.83 -16.72
C PRO A 699 -12.99 -3.54 -15.63
N GLY A 700 -11.84 -2.99 -16.03
CA GLY A 700 -10.81 -2.53 -15.10
C GLY A 700 -11.32 -1.45 -14.14
N PRO A 701 -10.56 -1.15 -13.07
CA PRO A 701 -10.88 -0.04 -12.18
C PRO A 701 -11.08 1.24 -12.98
N ALA A 702 -12.09 2.05 -12.62
CA ALA A 702 -12.54 3.17 -13.45
C ALA A 702 -11.45 4.19 -13.82
N ASN A 703 -10.42 4.32 -12.99
CA ASN A 703 -9.33 5.27 -13.17
C ASN A 703 -8.05 4.64 -13.75
N ALA A 704 -8.01 3.31 -13.90
CA ALA A 704 -6.80 2.57 -14.28
C ALA A 704 -6.17 3.14 -15.57
N SER A 705 -4.87 3.40 -15.50
CA SER A 705 -4.07 3.89 -16.62
C SER A 705 -3.04 2.88 -17.12
N GLY A 706 -2.87 1.75 -16.44
CA GLY A 706 -2.04 0.65 -16.91
C GLY A 706 -2.63 -0.07 -18.13
N SER A 707 -1.75 -0.76 -18.84
CA SER A 707 -2.08 -1.61 -19.97
C SER A 707 -2.35 -3.04 -19.51
N ILE A 708 -3.17 -3.76 -20.28
CA ILE A 708 -3.29 -5.21 -20.11
C ILE A 708 -2.03 -5.85 -20.69
N LEU A 709 -1.38 -6.73 -19.93
CA LEU A 709 -0.18 -7.45 -20.37
C LEU A 709 -0.54 -8.57 -21.36
N TYR A 710 -1.03 -8.22 -22.55
CA TYR A 710 -1.41 -9.22 -23.57
C TYR A 710 -0.25 -10.13 -23.95
N ASP A 711 0.98 -9.61 -24.00
CA ASP A 711 2.17 -10.42 -24.30
C ASP A 711 2.45 -11.48 -23.23
N ALA A 712 1.82 -11.42 -22.05
CA ALA A 712 1.88 -12.47 -21.04
C ALA A 712 0.92 -13.64 -21.32
N LEU A 713 -0.09 -13.46 -22.18
CA LEU A 713 -1.26 -14.34 -22.25
C LEU A 713 -1.18 -15.34 -23.41
N ALA A 714 -1.54 -16.59 -23.14
CA ALA A 714 -1.50 -17.67 -24.13
C ALA A 714 -2.47 -17.48 -25.30
N GLU A 715 -3.60 -16.80 -25.06
CA GLU A 715 -4.63 -16.55 -26.09
C GLU A 715 -4.47 -15.20 -26.79
N ALA A 716 -3.39 -14.44 -26.54
CA ALA A 716 -3.20 -13.09 -27.06
C ALA A 716 -3.30 -13.00 -28.59
N GLU A 717 -2.76 -13.98 -29.33
CA GLU A 717 -2.83 -14.01 -30.80
C GLU A 717 -4.27 -14.11 -31.35
N SER A 718 -5.23 -14.53 -30.52
CA SER A 718 -6.65 -14.61 -30.89
C SER A 718 -7.41 -13.31 -30.64
N LEU A 719 -6.79 -12.37 -29.94
CA LEU A 719 -7.36 -11.09 -29.56
C LEU A 719 -6.95 -10.01 -30.57
N SER A 720 -7.74 -8.95 -30.63
CA SER A 720 -7.39 -7.73 -31.36
C SER A 720 -7.72 -6.55 -30.46
N GLU A 721 -6.71 -5.75 -30.16
CA GLU A 721 -6.91 -4.56 -29.36
C GLU A 721 -7.54 -3.44 -30.20
N LEU A 722 -8.50 -2.73 -29.60
CA LEU A 722 -9.02 -1.47 -30.08
C LEU A 722 -9.06 -0.52 -28.88
N THR A 723 -8.20 0.49 -28.87
CA THR A 723 -8.18 1.49 -27.81
C THR A 723 -9.19 2.57 -28.15
N ILE A 724 -10.16 2.79 -27.25
CA ILE A 724 -11.16 3.86 -27.41
C ILE A 724 -10.86 4.93 -26.39
N ILE A 725 -10.36 6.07 -26.86
CA ILE A 725 -10.22 7.27 -26.06
C ILE A 725 -11.52 8.05 -26.25
N SER A 726 -12.23 8.34 -25.17
CA SER A 726 -13.52 9.02 -25.26
C SER A 726 -13.59 10.22 -24.35
N ILE A 727 -14.21 11.29 -24.84
CA ILE A 727 -14.68 12.42 -24.03
C ILE A 727 -16.19 12.59 -24.22
N SER A 728 -16.91 13.06 -23.22
CA SER A 728 -18.35 13.34 -23.29
C SER A 728 -18.63 14.69 -22.65
N ASP A 729 -19.72 15.36 -23.04
CA ASP A 729 -20.17 16.60 -22.38
C ASP A 729 -19.05 17.66 -22.30
N TYR A 730 -18.20 17.73 -23.34
CA TYR A 730 -17.00 18.57 -23.30
C TYR A 730 -17.33 20.06 -23.17
N HIS A 731 -18.46 20.49 -23.74
CA HIS A 731 -19.00 21.84 -23.69
C HIS A 731 -17.99 22.93 -24.01
N ALA A 732 -17.00 22.61 -24.87
CA ALA A 732 -15.92 23.52 -25.21
C ALA A 732 -15.20 24.12 -23.97
N GLN A 733 -15.10 23.34 -22.89
CA GLN A 733 -14.42 23.75 -21.67
C GLN A 733 -12.90 23.64 -21.85
N PHE A 734 -12.34 24.61 -22.58
CA PHE A 734 -10.90 24.60 -22.90
C PHE A 734 -10.03 25.02 -21.73
N ALA A 735 -10.53 25.98 -20.94
CA ALA A 735 -9.85 26.41 -19.73
C ALA A 735 -10.11 25.39 -18.62
N PRO A 736 -9.15 25.13 -17.73
CA PRO A 736 -9.41 24.33 -16.55
C PRO A 736 -10.54 24.95 -15.71
N LEU A 737 -11.26 24.11 -14.98
CA LEU A 737 -12.22 24.54 -13.96
C LEU A 737 -11.55 24.56 -12.60
N SER A 738 -12.00 25.45 -11.72
CA SER A 738 -11.63 25.41 -10.31
C SER A 738 -12.46 24.31 -9.62
N GLY A 739 -11.80 23.37 -8.96
CA GLY A 739 -12.45 22.32 -8.18
C GLY A 739 -11.58 21.86 -7.01
N SER A 740 -12.20 21.26 -6.00
CA SER A 740 -11.48 20.77 -4.82
C SER A 740 -10.91 19.37 -5.10
N PRO A 741 -9.58 19.17 -5.05
CA PRO A 741 -8.97 17.85 -5.21
C PRO A 741 -9.12 17.00 -3.95
N ASP A 742 -9.36 17.62 -2.79
CA ASP A 742 -9.66 16.95 -1.53
C ASP A 742 -10.96 17.48 -0.93
N SER A 743 -11.69 16.62 -0.21
CA SER A 743 -12.81 17.03 0.63
C SER A 743 -12.35 16.98 2.07
N PHE A 744 -12.38 18.12 2.75
CA PHE A 744 -12.13 18.19 4.18
C PHE A 744 -13.47 18.30 4.91
N ASP A 745 -13.68 17.45 5.91
CA ASP A 745 -14.89 17.48 6.74
C ASP A 745 -14.82 18.56 7.85
N ASP A 746 -13.71 19.30 7.93
CA ASP A 746 -13.50 20.33 8.93
C ASP A 746 -14.12 21.69 8.53
N GLU A 747 -14.79 22.36 9.49
CA GLU A 747 -15.36 23.69 9.30
C GLU A 747 -14.30 24.77 9.02
N ASN A 748 -13.04 24.56 9.42
CA ASN A 748 -11.95 25.51 9.27
C ASN A 748 -11.07 25.26 8.04
N ALA A 749 -11.16 24.10 7.39
CA ALA A 749 -10.35 23.81 6.22
C ALA A 749 -10.58 24.84 5.10
N LEU A 750 -9.51 25.22 4.38
CA LEU A 750 -9.61 26.25 3.36
C LEU A 750 -10.29 25.77 2.07
N GLY A 751 -10.44 24.45 1.88
CA GLY A 751 -11.03 23.87 0.68
C GLY A 751 -10.25 24.28 -0.57
N VAL A 752 -8.97 23.88 -0.63
CA VAL A 752 -8.05 24.27 -1.71
C VAL A 752 -8.64 23.89 -3.06
N SER A 753 -8.73 24.87 -3.96
CA SER A 753 -9.18 24.60 -5.33
C SER A 753 -7.98 24.48 -6.26
N ALA A 754 -7.94 23.42 -7.05
CA ALA A 754 -6.99 23.24 -8.13
C ALA A 754 -7.63 23.53 -9.49
N GLN A 755 -6.79 23.84 -10.47
CA GLN A 755 -7.20 23.92 -11.88
C GLN A 755 -7.29 22.49 -12.43
N LEU A 756 -8.51 22.04 -12.74
CA LEU A 756 -8.82 20.68 -13.17
C LEU A 756 -9.25 20.67 -14.64
N GLY A 757 -8.66 19.77 -15.43
CA GLY A 757 -9.04 19.54 -16.81
C GLY A 757 -8.66 20.69 -17.76
N GLY A 758 -9.47 20.89 -18.79
CA GLY A 758 -9.18 21.81 -19.88
C GLY A 758 -8.37 21.15 -21.01
N ALA A 759 -8.28 21.84 -22.15
CA ALA A 759 -7.74 21.25 -23.37
C ALA A 759 -6.24 20.91 -23.28
N ALA A 760 -5.46 21.81 -22.66
CA ALA A 760 -4.02 21.62 -22.48
C ALA A 760 -3.68 20.50 -21.48
N TYR A 761 -4.58 20.20 -20.55
CA TYR A 761 -4.46 19.07 -19.64
C TYR A 761 -4.79 17.75 -20.36
N LEU A 762 -5.88 17.72 -21.14
CA LEU A 762 -6.39 16.50 -21.75
C LEU A 762 -5.55 15.98 -22.94
N LEU A 763 -5.00 16.87 -23.78
CA LEU A 763 -4.28 16.45 -24.99
C LEU A 763 -3.06 15.55 -24.69
N PRO A 764 -2.16 15.88 -23.72
CA PRO A 764 -1.07 14.99 -23.35
C PRO A 764 -1.53 13.58 -22.93
N TRP A 765 -2.66 13.46 -22.22
CA TRP A 765 -3.23 12.17 -21.86
C TRP A 765 -3.73 11.41 -23.10
N PHE A 766 -4.41 12.07 -24.03
CA PHE A 766 -4.84 11.43 -25.27
C PHE A 766 -3.66 10.96 -26.10
N ASP A 767 -2.61 11.77 -26.22
CA ASP A 767 -1.39 11.41 -26.96
C ASP A 767 -0.64 10.27 -26.27
N HIS A 768 -0.58 10.27 -24.93
CA HIS A 768 -0.01 9.17 -24.15
C HIS A 768 -0.74 7.85 -24.40
N PHE A 769 -2.07 7.80 -24.23
CA PHE A 769 -2.83 6.57 -24.45
C PHE A 769 -2.84 6.11 -25.91
N ARG A 770 -2.73 7.03 -26.89
CA ARG A 770 -2.49 6.65 -28.29
C ARG A 770 -1.13 6.02 -28.51
N ALA A 771 -0.11 6.50 -27.81
CA ALA A 771 1.24 5.98 -27.93
C ALA A 771 1.37 4.59 -27.28
N GLU A 772 0.59 4.30 -26.24
CA GLU A 772 0.55 2.99 -25.57
C GLU A 772 -0.31 1.94 -26.30
N ALA A 773 -1.28 2.38 -27.11
CA ALA A 773 -2.17 1.48 -27.86
C ALA A 773 -1.38 0.49 -28.73
N GLN A 774 -1.54 -0.81 -28.49
CA GLN A 774 -0.90 -1.84 -29.33
C GLN A 774 -1.68 -2.10 -30.62
N GLY A 775 -2.99 -1.79 -30.61
CA GLY A 775 -3.90 -1.86 -31.75
C GLY A 775 -4.25 -0.49 -32.34
N PRO A 776 -5.26 -0.43 -33.22
CA PRO A 776 -5.83 0.84 -33.64
C PRO A 776 -6.38 1.61 -32.43
N SER A 777 -6.10 2.90 -32.35
CA SER A 777 -6.73 3.82 -31.40
C SER A 777 -7.77 4.68 -32.10
N LEU A 778 -8.92 4.91 -31.47
CA LEU A 778 -9.93 5.88 -31.91
C LEU A 778 -10.16 6.92 -30.81
N PHE A 779 -10.10 8.20 -31.17
CA PHE A 779 -10.57 9.28 -30.30
C PHE A 779 -11.98 9.70 -30.69
N LEU A 780 -12.94 9.39 -29.81
CA LEU A 780 -14.36 9.63 -30.03
C LEU A 780 -14.89 10.67 -29.04
N SER A 781 -15.80 11.53 -29.50
CA SER A 781 -16.60 12.34 -28.58
C SER A 781 -18.03 11.84 -28.52
N ALA A 782 -18.53 11.61 -27.30
CA ALA A 782 -19.84 11.03 -27.05
C ALA A 782 -21.00 12.03 -27.20
N ASN A 783 -20.73 13.34 -27.28
CA ASN A 783 -21.63 14.45 -27.68
C ASN A 783 -21.15 15.82 -27.15
N ASP A 784 -21.98 16.85 -27.38
CA ASP A 784 -21.94 18.18 -26.76
C ASP A 784 -20.56 18.83 -26.66
N ILE A 785 -19.81 18.75 -27.77
CA ILE A 785 -18.54 19.46 -27.97
C ILE A 785 -18.72 20.97 -28.17
N ILE A 786 -19.93 21.39 -28.55
CA ILE A 786 -20.37 22.76 -28.82
C ILE A 786 -21.77 22.98 -28.22
N GLY A 787 -22.20 24.25 -28.12
CA GLY A 787 -23.40 24.64 -27.39
C GLY A 787 -23.28 24.52 -25.86
N ALA A 788 -24.10 25.31 -25.15
CA ALA A 788 -23.94 25.61 -23.71
C ALA A 788 -22.48 25.88 -23.27
N THR A 789 -21.68 26.44 -24.17
CA THR A 789 -20.26 26.60 -23.98
C THR A 789 -19.91 27.85 -23.17
N PRO A 790 -18.72 27.90 -22.57
CA PRO A 790 -18.20 29.12 -21.94
C PRO A 790 -18.12 30.28 -22.92
N PRO A 791 -18.11 31.54 -22.43
CA PRO A 791 -17.97 32.72 -23.28
C PRO A 791 -16.76 32.69 -24.22
N LEU A 792 -15.68 32.00 -23.82
CA LEU A 792 -14.47 31.86 -24.64
C LEU A 792 -14.73 31.11 -25.96
N SER A 793 -15.69 30.18 -25.98
CA SER A 793 -16.13 29.46 -27.18
C SER A 793 -17.33 30.16 -27.82
N ALA A 794 -18.39 30.42 -27.05
CA ALA A 794 -19.65 30.96 -27.56
C ALA A 794 -19.50 32.33 -28.24
N PHE A 795 -18.57 33.19 -27.78
CA PHE A 795 -18.34 34.51 -28.38
C PHE A 795 -17.77 34.44 -29.81
N PHE A 796 -17.14 33.31 -30.15
CA PHE A 796 -16.53 33.06 -31.46
C PHE A 796 -17.30 31.99 -32.23
N ASP A 797 -18.62 31.93 -32.02
CA ASP A 797 -19.54 31.02 -32.72
C ASP A 797 -19.10 29.54 -32.62
N ASP A 798 -18.55 29.13 -31.46
CA ASP A 798 -18.00 27.80 -31.17
C ASP A 798 -16.92 27.28 -32.15
N MET A 799 -16.36 28.15 -33.00
CA MET A 799 -15.21 27.81 -33.85
C MET A 799 -14.01 27.29 -33.06
N PRO A 800 -13.64 27.88 -31.89
CA PRO A 800 -12.52 27.36 -31.11
C PRO A 800 -12.72 25.91 -30.65
N ALA A 801 -13.96 25.46 -30.47
CA ALA A 801 -14.24 24.08 -30.07
C ALA A 801 -13.93 23.12 -31.20
N ILE A 802 -14.31 23.48 -32.42
CA ILE A 802 -13.97 22.71 -33.61
C ILE A 802 -12.46 22.67 -33.81
N GLU A 803 -11.76 23.80 -33.66
CA GLU A 803 -10.29 23.87 -33.77
C GLU A 803 -9.59 22.98 -32.74
N ILE A 804 -10.08 22.95 -31.49
CA ILE A 804 -9.52 22.12 -30.42
C ILE A 804 -9.81 20.64 -30.65
N MET A 805 -11.02 20.26 -31.06
CA MET A 805 -11.33 18.88 -31.40
C MET A 805 -10.53 18.39 -32.62
N ASN A 806 -10.26 19.26 -33.60
CA ASN A 806 -9.34 18.95 -34.70
C ASN A 806 -7.91 18.76 -34.18
N ALA A 807 -7.43 19.64 -33.29
CA ALA A 807 -6.11 19.55 -32.68
C ALA A 807 -5.94 18.30 -31.81
N PHE A 808 -7.00 17.87 -31.13
CA PHE A 808 -7.03 16.59 -30.44
C PHE A 808 -6.94 15.41 -31.39
N GLY A 809 -7.13 15.56 -32.70
CA GLY A 809 -7.15 14.43 -33.64
C GLY A 809 -8.38 13.54 -33.48
N THR A 810 -9.56 14.15 -33.33
CA THR A 810 -10.83 13.42 -33.19
C THR A 810 -11.12 12.60 -34.45
N ASP A 811 -11.48 11.33 -34.27
CA ASP A 811 -11.84 10.43 -35.37
C ASP A 811 -13.34 10.54 -35.72
N ALA A 812 -14.19 10.76 -34.71
CA ALA A 812 -15.60 11.07 -34.89
C ALA A 812 -16.20 11.72 -33.64
N ALA A 813 -17.24 12.55 -33.82
CA ALA A 813 -17.97 13.16 -32.70
C ALA A 813 -19.48 12.94 -32.86
N ALA A 814 -20.14 12.45 -31.81
CA ALA A 814 -21.58 12.35 -31.79
C ALA A 814 -22.24 13.73 -31.62
N ILE A 815 -23.43 13.88 -32.18
CA ILE A 815 -24.25 15.09 -32.04
C ILE A 815 -25.12 14.93 -30.80
N GLY A 816 -25.00 15.86 -29.86
CA GLY A 816 -25.90 15.99 -28.72
C GLY A 816 -26.91 17.11 -28.87
N ASN A 817 -27.69 17.36 -27.82
CA ASN A 817 -28.76 18.35 -27.86
C ASN A 817 -28.22 19.78 -27.97
N HIS A 818 -27.02 20.06 -27.46
CA HIS A 818 -26.47 21.42 -27.44
C HIS A 818 -25.96 21.91 -28.79
N HIS A 819 -25.76 21.01 -29.75
CA HIS A 819 -25.43 21.34 -31.13
C HIS A 819 -26.51 22.17 -31.84
N PHE A 820 -27.71 22.29 -31.26
CA PHE A 820 -28.84 23.04 -31.80
C PHE A 820 -29.23 24.28 -30.96
N ASP A 821 -28.41 24.69 -30.00
CA ASP A 821 -28.71 25.81 -29.10
C ASP A 821 -28.90 27.16 -29.82
N VAL A 822 -28.18 27.38 -30.92
CA VAL A 822 -28.32 28.57 -31.77
C VAL A 822 -29.48 28.37 -32.75
N ASP A 823 -29.24 27.61 -33.81
CA ASP A 823 -30.25 27.02 -34.69
C ASP A 823 -29.62 25.95 -35.60
N TYR A 824 -30.47 25.24 -36.34
CA TYR A 824 -30.04 24.20 -37.27
C TYR A 824 -29.13 24.72 -38.40
N GLN A 825 -29.37 25.92 -38.92
CA GLN A 825 -28.59 26.43 -40.05
C GLN A 825 -27.17 26.79 -39.60
N TRP A 826 -27.04 27.39 -38.42
CA TRP A 826 -25.75 27.68 -37.79
C TRP A 826 -24.89 26.41 -37.64
N PHE A 827 -25.48 25.32 -37.13
CA PHE A 827 -24.78 24.04 -37.01
C PHE A 827 -24.28 23.52 -38.36
N ILE A 828 -25.13 23.57 -39.40
CA ILE A 828 -24.77 23.15 -40.76
C ILE A 828 -23.66 24.03 -41.36
N ASP A 829 -23.59 25.30 -40.98
CA ASP A 829 -22.55 26.21 -41.45
C ASP A 829 -21.21 26.02 -40.70
N LEU A 830 -21.25 25.58 -39.44
CA LEU A 830 -20.07 25.37 -38.57
C LEU A 830 -19.35 24.04 -38.86
N MET A 831 -20.08 22.93 -38.90
CA MET A 831 -19.48 21.59 -38.99
C MET A 831 -18.56 21.33 -40.19
N PRO A 832 -18.70 21.98 -41.37
CA PRO A 832 -17.73 21.85 -42.45
C PRO A 832 -16.29 22.30 -42.09
N GLN A 833 -16.07 22.92 -40.92
CA GLN A 833 -14.74 23.24 -40.41
C GLN A 833 -14.10 22.10 -39.59
N ALA A 834 -14.85 21.06 -39.24
CA ALA A 834 -14.31 19.90 -38.53
C ALA A 834 -13.55 18.98 -39.49
N ASP A 835 -12.41 18.46 -39.05
CA ASP A 835 -11.61 17.46 -39.77
C ASP A 835 -12.13 16.04 -39.54
N TYR A 836 -13.25 15.91 -38.81
CA TYR A 836 -13.88 14.65 -38.40
C TYR A 836 -15.37 14.60 -38.75
N PRO A 837 -15.91 13.40 -39.03
CA PRO A 837 -17.33 13.20 -39.26
C PRO A 837 -18.15 13.38 -37.97
N SER A 838 -19.35 13.95 -38.12
CA SER A 838 -20.38 13.92 -37.07
C SER A 838 -21.21 12.64 -37.14
N LEU A 839 -21.39 11.99 -36.00
CA LEU A 839 -22.24 10.81 -35.84
C LEU A 839 -23.61 11.23 -35.30
N ALA A 840 -24.67 10.75 -35.93
CA ALA A 840 -26.04 11.04 -35.54
C ALA A 840 -26.86 9.75 -35.44
N ALA A 841 -27.61 9.61 -34.35
CA ALA A 841 -28.66 8.62 -34.20
C ALA A 841 -29.93 9.32 -33.68
N ASN A 842 -31.09 8.92 -34.17
CA ASN A 842 -32.40 9.39 -33.68
C ASN A 842 -32.69 10.91 -33.80
N ILE A 843 -32.07 11.62 -34.74
CA ILE A 843 -32.36 13.05 -35.00
C ILE A 843 -33.50 13.18 -36.02
N VAL A 844 -34.58 13.87 -35.64
CA VAL A 844 -35.78 14.07 -36.46
C VAL A 844 -36.13 15.55 -36.64
N LEU A 845 -36.67 15.92 -37.81
CA LEU A 845 -37.08 17.29 -38.11
C LEU A 845 -38.59 17.50 -37.83
N GLY A 846 -38.89 18.26 -36.77
CA GLY A 846 -40.27 18.60 -36.38
C GLY A 846 -41.08 17.45 -35.76
N ASP A 847 -42.35 17.70 -35.44
CA ASP A 847 -43.25 16.76 -34.74
C ASP A 847 -43.56 15.47 -35.53
N GLU A 848 -43.25 15.43 -36.83
CA GLU A 848 -43.60 14.32 -37.72
C GLU A 848 -42.53 13.22 -37.83
N GLY A 849 -41.45 13.28 -37.04
CA GLY A 849 -40.53 12.16 -36.85
C GLY A 849 -39.75 11.73 -38.09
N THR A 850 -39.54 12.64 -39.07
CA THR A 850 -38.73 12.32 -40.26
C THR A 850 -37.25 12.34 -39.89
N PRO A 851 -36.52 11.21 -40.01
CA PRO A 851 -35.08 11.18 -39.73
C PRO A 851 -34.31 12.13 -40.65
N ILE A 852 -33.36 12.87 -40.09
CA ILE A 852 -32.51 13.78 -40.86
C ILE A 852 -31.28 13.03 -41.35
N ALA A 853 -31.07 12.98 -42.67
CA ALA A 853 -29.73 12.82 -43.22
C ALA A 853 -29.08 14.21 -43.20
N LEU A 854 -28.12 14.43 -42.29
CA LEU A 854 -27.49 15.72 -42.15
C LEU A 854 -26.67 16.03 -43.42
N PRO A 855 -26.82 17.22 -44.03
CA PRO A 855 -26.13 17.59 -45.26
C PRO A 855 -24.67 18.03 -45.02
N VAL A 856 -24.01 17.47 -44.00
CA VAL A 856 -22.60 17.70 -43.71
C VAL A 856 -21.83 16.59 -44.42
N ASP A 857 -20.88 16.94 -45.31
CA ASP A 857 -20.03 15.94 -45.97
C ASP A 857 -19.32 15.11 -44.88
N GLY A 858 -19.59 13.81 -44.83
CA GLY A 858 -19.06 12.89 -43.81
C GLY A 858 -20.03 12.47 -42.70
N ALA A 859 -21.21 13.09 -42.58
CA ALA A 859 -22.25 12.61 -41.66
C ALA A 859 -22.78 11.25 -42.16
N THR A 860 -22.32 10.17 -41.55
CA THR A 860 -22.76 8.82 -41.90
C THR A 860 -23.99 8.48 -41.07
N PRO A 861 -25.18 8.30 -41.66
CA PRO A 861 -26.35 7.87 -40.90
C PRO A 861 -26.08 6.46 -40.36
N VAL A 862 -25.99 6.31 -39.04
CA VAL A 862 -25.96 5.00 -38.39
C VAL A 862 -27.39 4.45 -38.47
N ALA A 863 -27.56 3.30 -39.11
CA ALA A 863 -28.86 2.77 -39.49
C ALA A 863 -29.84 2.67 -38.31
N GLU A 864 -31.12 2.97 -38.57
CA GLU A 864 -32.23 2.71 -37.66
C GLU A 864 -32.23 1.23 -37.22
N THR A 865 -31.84 0.95 -35.98
CA THR A 865 -32.21 -0.31 -35.35
C THR A 865 -33.59 -0.12 -34.75
N GLY A 866 -34.60 -0.74 -35.38
CA GLY A 866 -36.02 -0.53 -35.12
C GLY A 866 -36.46 -0.64 -33.65
N ALA A 867 -37.50 0.13 -33.35
CA ALA A 867 -38.20 0.33 -32.08
C ALA A 867 -38.62 -0.94 -31.31
#